data_AF-A0A673JU92-F1
#
_entry.id   AF-A0A673JU92-F1
#
_cell.length_a   1.000
_cell.length_b   1.000
_cell.length_c   1.000
_cell.angle_alpha   90.00
_cell.angle_beta   90.00
_cell.angle_gamma   90.00
#
_symmetry.space_group_name_H-M   'P 1'
#
loop_
_entity.id
_entity.type
_entity.pdbx_description
1 polymer ?
#
loop_
_entity_poly.entity_id
_entity_poly.type
_entity_poly.pdbx_seq_one_letter_code
_entity_poly.pdbx_strand_id
1 'polypeptide(L)'
;MSAGWIFCVFVCICFPSGSFETLVVSKGNEQWVSDTSMTRILKKRSVSSGEIEVQSMKVDCKVTSRFAHTVMTTKALNKANVSQEVSFEVELPKTSFITNFSMEIDGKTYTGVVKEKEQAKQQYQKAVSSGQTAGLVKASGRKMEKFSVTVNVAADSSVIFILTHEELLERHFGKYELMIRVKPKQLIQHFEIVADIYEPQGIAFVEAYGTFITNELLPLVEKTVTDKKAHVSFSPTLDQQRKCTECDGTLIDGDFFIKYDVNRAHDIGDIQIVNGYFVHFFAPANLPRVPKMVVFVIDNSYSMVGNKMAQTKEALVTILGELPEEDYFAIIVFSTTFVVWRPHLSKATPENVKAAQEYVKTIEVIAGTELHDAVMHGVKMLYEEQRNNTAPKNMVLMIILLTDGEPNTYPRTLPEIQENIRHTIDGNITLFSLAFGNDANYGFLDTLSKQNNGLVRRIYEDSDAPLQLKGFYEEVSSPLLSDVQFHYPDNTVNSLTRSHFKQLFNGSEIMVAGRLNDLNEIDNFAIEVFAQGFENNFELKGQANTQKWETIFPDEEYIFGDFTERLWAYLTIQELLDKKDKGTPEEKGNATDEALRLSLKYNFVTPLTSMVVTKPEDETKNDMFIADKLTEEERGKVQKYGYTAIAASYPMYSAPIYYVDGDPHFIIELPDQNDALCFNIDDKPGTIFNLVRDPLTGIVVNGQTIGDKKVIPGNKMHTYFGRFGIIHEKFGIRLMVSTKEILVSEKGKQAKFFWTDTATVKGPNMDLQVVKDRSLTVTLRNSVKFLIILHKVWQKHPYHQDYLGFYTLDSHLFSSNVHGLLGQFYHGLEFEVSEPFPGKDPNKPDAIMFVKEHELVVTRGWQKDFRQDVKNGEKVPCWFIHNNGTGLLDGVHTDYIVSGLFKTI
;
A
#
# COMPACT_ATOMS: atom_id res chain seq x y z
N MET A 1 45.48 -59.52 27.08
CA MET A 1 45.13 -58.84 28.35
C MET A 1 44.65 -57.45 27.98
N SER A 2 43.44 -56.94 28.21
CA SER A 2 42.10 -57.39 28.66
C SER A 2 41.32 -56.07 28.84
N ALA A 3 40.05 -55.85 28.50
CA ALA A 3 38.95 -56.49 27.77
C ALA A 3 37.91 -55.36 27.52
N GLY A 4 37.23 -55.24 26.37
CA GLY A 4 35.91 -55.83 26.11
C GLY A 4 34.83 -54.72 25.99
N TRP A 5 34.46 -54.20 24.81
CA TRP A 5 33.44 -54.69 23.83
C TRP A 5 31.97 -54.40 24.28
N ILE A 6 30.93 -54.15 23.48
CA ILE A 6 30.64 -53.86 22.06
C ILE A 6 29.15 -53.40 21.97
N PHE A 7 28.78 -52.72 20.88
CA PHE A 7 27.44 -52.44 20.31
C PHE A 7 26.40 -53.58 20.35
N CYS A 8 25.08 -53.24 20.33
CA CYS A 8 24.08 -54.07 19.64
C CYS A 8 22.79 -53.29 19.27
N VAL A 9 22.22 -53.68 18.12
CA VAL A 9 21.06 -53.18 17.37
C VAL A 9 19.91 -54.21 17.43
N PHE A 10 18.64 -53.80 17.37
CA PHE A 10 17.45 -54.57 16.87
C PHE A 10 16.29 -53.56 16.71
N VAL A 11 15.53 -53.33 15.62
CA VAL A 11 14.89 -54.08 14.51
C VAL A 11 13.51 -54.71 14.86
N CYS A 12 12.57 -54.56 13.90
CA CYS A 12 11.24 -55.18 13.67
C CYS A 12 9.99 -54.40 14.14
N ILE A 13 8.82 -54.31 13.48
CA ILE A 13 8.20 -54.64 12.17
C ILE A 13 6.71 -54.96 12.47
N CYS A 14 5.79 -54.28 11.76
CA CYS A 14 4.41 -54.61 11.29
C CYS A 14 3.29 -55.25 12.17
N PHE A 15 2.14 -54.54 12.16
CA PHE A 15 0.71 -54.92 11.86
C PHE A 15 0.23 -56.38 11.98
N PRO A 16 -1.05 -56.66 12.41
CA PRO A 16 -2.19 -56.53 11.48
C PRO A 16 -3.62 -56.26 12.06
N SER A 17 -4.45 -55.71 11.15
CA SER A 17 -5.90 -55.84 10.86
C SER A 17 -6.89 -56.57 11.79
N GLY A 18 -8.14 -56.10 11.78
CA GLY A 18 -9.32 -56.96 11.99
C GLY A 18 -10.64 -56.21 12.21
N SER A 19 -11.42 -56.06 11.14
CA SER A 19 -12.83 -55.65 11.08
C SER A 19 -13.79 -56.71 11.67
N PHE A 20 -15.00 -56.32 12.11
CA PHE A 20 -16.31 -56.79 11.59
C PHE A 20 -17.50 -56.32 12.48
N GLU A 21 -18.40 -55.59 11.82
CA GLU A 21 -19.88 -55.63 11.80
C GLU A 21 -20.79 -55.92 13.03
N THR A 22 -21.75 -55.00 13.18
CA THR A 22 -23.21 -55.17 13.43
C THR A 22 -23.72 -55.89 14.69
N LEU A 23 -24.64 -55.23 15.44
CA LEU A 23 -26.10 -55.48 15.33
C LEU A 23 -26.91 -54.57 16.28
N VAL A 24 -28.05 -54.11 15.76
CA VAL A 24 -29.13 -53.38 16.44
C VAL A 24 -30.14 -54.40 16.98
N VAL A 25 -30.59 -54.29 18.25
CA VAL A 25 -31.93 -54.74 18.69
C VAL A 25 -32.50 -53.82 19.78
N SER A 26 -33.81 -53.59 19.62
CA SER A 26 -34.78 -52.67 20.21
C SER A 26 -35.54 -53.13 21.47
N LYS A 27 -36.38 -52.21 21.99
CA LYS A 27 -37.56 -52.27 22.91
C LYS A 27 -37.24 -51.83 24.36
N GLY A 28 -37.88 -50.80 24.94
CA GLY A 28 -39.32 -50.44 25.04
C GLY A 28 -39.81 -50.94 26.43
N ASN A 29 -40.47 -50.24 27.35
CA ASN A 29 -41.56 -49.25 27.40
C ASN A 29 -41.63 -48.77 28.90
N GLU A 30 -42.09 -47.59 29.36
CA GLU A 30 -43.48 -47.10 29.60
C GLU A 30 -43.36 -45.77 30.43
N GLN A 31 -43.86 -44.60 29.99
CA GLN A 31 -45.20 -43.95 30.20
C GLN A 31 -45.37 -43.24 31.58
N TRP A 32 -45.79 -41.96 31.75
CA TRP A 32 -47.06 -41.27 31.40
C TRP A 32 -46.92 -39.70 31.33
N VAL A 33 -47.36 -38.99 30.26
CA VAL A 33 -48.61 -38.13 30.04
C VAL A 33 -48.62 -36.77 30.81
N SER A 34 -48.75 -35.57 30.19
CA SER A 34 -49.97 -35.02 29.53
C SER A 34 -49.76 -33.88 28.49
N ASP A 35 -50.75 -33.77 27.58
CA ASP A 35 -51.16 -32.72 26.59
C ASP A 35 -50.78 -31.25 26.89
N THR A 36 -50.60 -30.32 25.91
CA THR A 36 -51.59 -29.93 24.87
C THR A 36 -50.99 -29.17 23.66
N SER A 37 -51.62 -29.37 22.49
CA SER A 37 -51.78 -28.47 21.31
C SER A 37 -50.71 -28.45 20.20
N MET A 38 -51.16 -28.89 19.02
CA MET A 38 -50.50 -28.80 17.72
C MET A 38 -50.48 -27.37 17.19
N THR A 39 -49.35 -26.94 16.64
CA THR A 39 -49.35 -26.11 15.43
C THR A 39 -48.16 -26.52 14.55
N ARG A 40 -48.45 -26.89 13.30
CA ARG A 40 -47.49 -27.37 12.29
C ARG A 40 -46.36 -26.37 12.09
N ILE A 41 -45.17 -26.68 12.58
CA ILE A 41 -43.93 -26.06 12.11
C ILE A 41 -43.58 -26.74 10.78
N LEU A 42 -43.90 -26.06 9.68
CA LEU A 42 -43.25 -26.27 8.40
C LEU A 42 -41.74 -26.24 8.67
N LYS A 43 -41.06 -27.37 8.43
CA LYS A 43 -39.61 -27.40 8.24
C LYS A 43 -39.29 -26.45 7.07
N LYS A 44 -38.99 -25.19 7.38
CA LYS A 44 -38.21 -24.35 6.48
C LYS A 44 -36.82 -24.98 6.47
N ARG A 45 -36.53 -25.72 5.40
CA ARG A 45 -35.17 -26.07 4.99
C ARG A 45 -34.31 -24.83 5.23
N SER A 46 -33.17 -25.01 5.89
CA SER A 46 -32.08 -24.04 5.84
C SER A 46 -31.80 -23.77 4.37
N VAL A 47 -32.18 -22.59 3.90
CA VAL A 47 -31.68 -22.07 2.63
C VAL A 47 -30.20 -21.82 2.90
N SER A 48 -29.34 -22.64 2.29
CA SER A 48 -27.92 -22.32 2.18
C SER A 48 -27.82 -20.88 1.69
N SER A 49 -27.07 -20.02 2.37
CA SER A 49 -26.66 -18.74 1.80
C SER A 49 -26.08 -19.05 0.42
N GLY A 50 -26.76 -18.64 -0.64
CA GLY A 50 -26.22 -18.79 -1.98
C GLY A 50 -24.97 -17.94 -2.05
N GLU A 51 -23.82 -18.60 -2.20
CA GLU A 51 -22.52 -17.94 -2.32
C GLU A 51 -22.30 -17.49 -3.77
N ILE A 52 -21.68 -16.33 -3.94
CA ILE A 52 -21.09 -15.93 -5.23
C ILE A 52 -19.91 -16.84 -5.52
N GLU A 53 -20.00 -17.62 -6.59
CA GLU A 53 -18.92 -18.51 -7.04
C GLU A 53 -18.13 -17.85 -8.17
N VAL A 54 -16.81 -17.71 -8.01
CA VAL A 54 -15.92 -17.34 -9.13
C VAL A 54 -15.59 -18.60 -9.94
N GLN A 55 -16.19 -18.72 -11.12
CA GLN A 55 -16.04 -19.88 -12.00
C GLN A 55 -14.69 -19.90 -12.70
N SER A 56 -14.25 -18.75 -13.20
CA SER A 56 -12.97 -18.64 -13.91
C SER A 56 -12.27 -17.31 -13.66
N MET A 57 -10.95 -17.35 -13.64
CA MET A 57 -10.08 -16.18 -13.64
C MET A 57 -8.90 -16.47 -14.59
N LYS A 58 -8.80 -15.69 -15.66
CA LYS A 58 -7.72 -15.76 -16.64
C LYS A 58 -6.97 -14.45 -16.68
N VAL A 59 -5.65 -14.50 -16.60
CA VAL A 59 -4.75 -13.38 -16.91
C VAL A 59 -3.99 -13.73 -18.18
N ASP A 60 -4.20 -12.95 -19.23
CA ASP A 60 -3.56 -13.12 -20.54
C ASP A 60 -2.67 -11.90 -20.81
N CYS A 61 -1.36 -12.09 -20.86
CA CYS A 61 -0.39 -11.00 -21.03
C CYS A 61 0.42 -11.20 -22.31
N LYS A 62 0.43 -10.20 -23.18
CA LYS A 62 1.28 -10.17 -24.37
C LYS A 62 2.32 -9.07 -24.22
N VAL A 63 3.59 -9.42 -24.24
CA VAL A 63 4.70 -8.48 -24.20
C VAL A 63 5.33 -8.44 -25.58
N THR A 64 5.29 -7.29 -26.23
CA THR A 64 5.96 -7.06 -27.52
C THR A 64 6.90 -5.89 -27.38
N SER A 65 8.20 -6.12 -27.55
CA SER A 65 9.23 -5.08 -27.46
C SER A 65 9.09 -4.25 -26.18
N ARG A 66 9.13 -4.92 -25.03
CA ARG A 66 8.96 -4.37 -23.67
C ARG A 66 7.58 -3.79 -23.35
N PHE A 67 6.67 -3.68 -24.32
CA PHE A 67 5.33 -3.15 -24.07
C PHE A 67 4.36 -4.29 -23.76
N ALA A 68 3.88 -4.34 -22.53
CA ALA A 68 3.00 -5.36 -21.99
C ALA A 68 1.53 -4.94 -22.15
N HIS A 69 0.71 -5.84 -22.69
CA HIS A 69 -0.74 -5.74 -22.77
C HIS A 69 -1.37 -6.88 -22.01
N THR A 70 -2.06 -6.58 -20.92
CA THR A 70 -2.62 -7.56 -20.00
C THR A 70 -4.13 -7.47 -19.99
N VAL A 71 -4.79 -8.61 -20.24
CA VAL A 71 -6.24 -8.78 -20.17
C VAL A 71 -6.57 -9.71 -19.01
N MET A 72 -7.31 -9.19 -18.02
CA MET A 72 -7.81 -9.96 -16.89
C MET A 72 -9.30 -10.24 -17.09
N THR A 73 -9.67 -11.51 -17.15
CA THR A 73 -11.06 -11.96 -17.33
C THR A 73 -11.51 -12.75 -16.11
N THR A 74 -12.55 -12.29 -15.42
CA THR A 74 -13.13 -12.99 -14.27
C THR A 74 -14.61 -13.25 -14.50
N LYS A 75 -15.04 -14.51 -14.39
CA LYS A 75 -16.45 -14.91 -14.47
C LYS A 75 -16.95 -15.31 -13.09
N ALA A 76 -18.02 -14.68 -12.63
CA ALA A 76 -18.68 -14.99 -11.37
C ALA A 76 -20.15 -15.36 -11.59
N LEU A 77 -20.64 -16.34 -10.82
CA LEU A 77 -22.03 -16.81 -10.83
C LEU A 77 -22.66 -16.52 -9.48
N ASN A 78 -23.81 -15.85 -9.49
CA ASN A 78 -24.67 -15.74 -8.33
C ASN A 78 -25.54 -17.01 -8.21
N LYS A 79 -25.19 -17.92 -7.28
CA LYS A 79 -25.98 -19.14 -7.01
C LYS A 79 -27.16 -18.90 -6.07
N ALA A 80 -27.31 -17.69 -5.54
CA ALA A 80 -28.44 -17.37 -4.68
C ALA A 80 -29.71 -17.24 -5.51
N ASN A 81 -30.83 -17.56 -4.88
CA ASN A 81 -32.16 -17.33 -5.42
C ASN A 81 -32.62 -15.86 -5.28
N VAL A 82 -31.69 -14.96 -4.92
CA VAL A 82 -31.88 -13.52 -4.77
C VAL A 82 -30.74 -12.78 -5.46
N SER A 83 -30.98 -11.54 -5.88
CA SER A 83 -29.91 -10.70 -6.42
C SER A 83 -28.85 -10.41 -5.36
N GLN A 84 -27.58 -10.44 -5.74
CA GLN A 84 -26.45 -10.20 -4.84
C GLN A 84 -25.42 -9.27 -5.49
N GLU A 85 -24.74 -8.49 -4.67
CA GLU A 85 -23.61 -7.70 -5.10
C GLU A 85 -22.38 -8.58 -5.36
N VAL A 86 -21.76 -8.39 -6.51
CA VAL A 86 -20.54 -9.07 -6.94
C VAL A 86 -19.46 -8.03 -7.15
N SER A 87 -18.35 -8.18 -6.42
CA SER A 87 -17.19 -7.30 -6.52
C SER A 87 -16.08 -7.92 -7.37
N PHE A 88 -15.60 -7.15 -8.35
CA PHE A 88 -14.37 -7.39 -9.08
C PHE A 88 -13.27 -6.51 -8.49
N GLU A 89 -12.21 -7.14 -7.96
CA GLU A 89 -11.07 -6.44 -7.38
C GLU A 89 -9.75 -6.96 -7.98
N VAL A 90 -8.95 -6.06 -8.52
CA VAL A 90 -7.61 -6.38 -9.06
C VAL A 90 -6.61 -5.30 -8.69
N GLU A 91 -5.35 -5.69 -8.51
CA GLU A 91 -4.26 -4.76 -8.20
C GLU A 91 -3.31 -4.68 -9.41
N LEU A 92 -3.11 -3.46 -9.92
CA LEU A 92 -2.36 -3.18 -11.14
C LEU A 92 -1.09 -2.37 -10.84
N PRO A 93 0.01 -2.53 -11.58
CA PRO A 93 1.19 -1.69 -11.44
C PRO A 93 0.87 -0.19 -11.63
N LYS A 94 1.47 0.68 -10.80
CA LYS A 94 1.34 2.15 -10.88
C LYS A 94 1.81 2.72 -12.22
N THR A 95 2.68 2.02 -12.92
CA THR A 95 3.21 2.30 -14.26
C THR A 95 2.22 1.95 -15.37
N SER A 96 1.23 1.09 -15.10
CA SER A 96 0.23 0.69 -16.11
C SER A 96 -0.85 1.75 -16.34
N PHE A 97 -1.36 1.84 -17.55
CA PHE A 97 -2.59 2.58 -17.87
C PHE A 97 -3.71 1.59 -18.16
N ILE A 98 -4.87 1.80 -17.53
CA ILE A 98 -6.09 1.09 -17.90
C ILE A 98 -6.52 1.60 -19.28
N THR A 99 -6.81 0.68 -20.19
CA THR A 99 -7.20 0.99 -21.58
C THR A 99 -8.61 0.56 -21.91
N ASN A 100 -9.10 -0.48 -21.25
CA ASN A 100 -10.47 -0.95 -21.40
C ASN A 100 -10.96 -1.58 -20.10
N PHE A 101 -12.24 -1.40 -19.81
CA PHE A 101 -12.96 -2.23 -18.86
C PHE A 101 -14.35 -2.49 -19.41
N SER A 102 -14.79 -3.74 -19.40
CA SER A 102 -16.15 -4.11 -19.75
C SER A 102 -16.70 -5.16 -18.81
N MET A 103 -18.00 -5.12 -18.62
CA MET A 103 -18.74 -6.14 -17.89
C MET A 103 -19.85 -6.71 -18.78
N GLU A 104 -20.00 -8.03 -18.79
CA GLU A 104 -21.08 -8.73 -19.46
C GLU A 104 -22.05 -9.30 -18.43
N ILE A 105 -23.32 -8.88 -18.48
CA ILE A 105 -24.38 -9.35 -17.57
C ILE A 105 -25.56 -9.76 -18.46
N ASP A 106 -26.05 -11.00 -18.29
CA ASP A 106 -27.18 -11.55 -19.06
C ASP A 106 -27.02 -11.41 -20.59
N GLY A 107 -25.79 -11.55 -21.11
CA GLY A 107 -25.47 -11.44 -22.53
C GLY A 107 -25.45 -10.01 -23.08
N LYS A 108 -25.57 -8.99 -22.23
CA LYS A 108 -25.36 -7.58 -22.58
C LYS A 108 -23.99 -7.12 -22.10
N THR A 109 -23.21 -6.54 -23.01
CA THR A 109 -21.89 -5.97 -22.70
C THR A 109 -21.99 -4.48 -22.41
N TYR A 110 -21.43 -4.05 -21.28
CA TYR A 110 -21.31 -2.67 -20.86
C TYR A 110 -19.83 -2.29 -20.88
N THR A 111 -19.44 -1.43 -21.81
CA THR A 111 -18.04 -1.00 -22.01
C THR A 111 -17.81 0.37 -21.38
N GLY A 112 -16.69 0.52 -20.68
CA GLY A 112 -16.23 1.77 -20.12
C GLY A 112 -15.79 2.76 -21.20
N VAL A 113 -16.07 4.05 -20.97
CA VAL A 113 -15.70 5.16 -21.85
C VAL A 113 -14.74 6.07 -21.10
N VAL A 114 -13.56 6.30 -21.66
CA VAL A 114 -12.59 7.25 -21.12
C VAL A 114 -13.05 8.68 -21.42
N LYS A 115 -13.08 9.51 -20.38
CA LYS A 115 -13.48 10.93 -20.42
C LYS A 115 -12.45 11.77 -19.68
N GLU A 116 -12.54 13.08 -19.85
CA GLU A 116 -11.79 14.02 -19.03
C GLU A 116 -12.17 13.83 -17.54
N LYS A 117 -11.17 13.91 -16.66
CA LYS A 117 -11.32 13.59 -15.23
C LYS A 117 -12.41 14.39 -14.54
N GLU A 118 -12.49 15.70 -14.79
CA GLU A 118 -13.53 16.55 -14.20
C GLU A 118 -14.93 16.22 -14.73
N GLN A 119 -15.07 15.91 -16.02
CA GLN A 119 -16.34 15.51 -16.62
C GLN A 119 -16.83 14.16 -16.06
N ALA A 120 -15.92 13.21 -15.90
CA ALA A 120 -16.21 11.92 -15.27
C ALA A 120 -16.64 12.11 -13.82
N LYS A 121 -15.93 12.94 -13.05
CA LYS A 121 -16.25 13.25 -11.65
C LYS A 121 -17.60 13.95 -11.48
N GLN A 122 -17.98 14.85 -12.37
CA GLN A 122 -19.31 15.45 -12.35
C GLN A 122 -20.40 14.41 -12.62
N GLN A 123 -20.17 13.51 -13.57
CA GLN A 123 -21.08 12.38 -13.82
C GLN A 123 -21.17 11.49 -12.57
N TYR A 124 -20.06 11.24 -11.88
CA TYR A 124 -20.00 10.45 -10.63
C TYR A 124 -20.92 11.02 -9.57
N GLN A 125 -20.71 12.30 -9.26
CA GLN A 125 -21.39 12.99 -8.19
C GLN A 125 -22.89 13.01 -8.47
N LYS A 126 -23.27 13.17 -9.75
CA LYS A 126 -24.67 13.06 -10.18
C LYS A 126 -25.22 11.65 -9.91
N ALA A 127 -24.50 10.60 -10.27
CA ALA A 127 -24.94 9.21 -10.07
C ALA A 127 -25.10 8.87 -8.57
N VAL A 128 -24.09 9.20 -7.76
CA VAL A 128 -24.10 8.99 -6.30
C VAL A 128 -25.24 9.80 -5.64
N SER A 129 -25.45 11.06 -6.04
CA SER A 129 -26.55 11.88 -5.53
C SER A 129 -27.95 11.32 -5.87
N SER A 130 -28.04 10.46 -6.89
CA SER A 130 -29.25 9.75 -7.26
C SER A 130 -29.35 8.31 -6.68
N GLY A 131 -28.46 7.95 -5.75
CA GLY A 131 -28.48 6.66 -5.06
C GLY A 131 -28.09 5.46 -5.93
N GLN A 132 -27.21 5.67 -6.91
CA GLN A 132 -26.75 4.67 -7.87
C GLN A 132 -25.40 4.05 -7.43
N THR A 133 -25.15 2.80 -7.80
CA THR A 133 -23.91 2.08 -7.44
C THR A 133 -22.74 2.57 -8.28
N ALA A 134 -21.57 2.79 -7.64
CA ALA A 134 -20.38 3.31 -8.29
C ALA A 134 -19.08 2.59 -7.89
N GLY A 135 -18.24 2.36 -8.88
CA GLY A 135 -16.91 1.75 -8.76
C GLY A 135 -15.82 2.80 -8.65
N LEU A 136 -14.69 2.41 -8.06
CA LEU A 136 -13.63 3.34 -7.68
C LEU A 136 -12.25 2.68 -7.79
N VAL A 137 -11.29 3.38 -8.40
CA VAL A 137 -9.86 3.05 -8.30
C VAL A 137 -9.26 3.72 -7.07
N LYS A 138 -8.54 2.96 -6.25
CA LYS A 138 -7.82 3.42 -5.06
C LYS A 138 -6.36 2.98 -5.13
N ALA A 139 -5.45 3.69 -4.47
CA ALA A 139 -4.07 3.22 -4.33
C ALA A 139 -4.01 1.89 -3.53
N SER A 140 -3.09 0.98 -3.88
CA SER A 140 -2.89 -0.29 -3.16
C SER A 140 -1.40 -0.59 -2.97
N GLY A 141 -0.87 -0.26 -1.80
CA GLY A 141 0.55 -0.47 -1.49
C GLY A 141 1.52 0.43 -2.27
N ARG A 142 2.79 0.01 -2.32
CA ARG A 142 3.90 0.85 -2.82
C ARG A 142 3.99 0.94 -4.34
N LYS A 143 3.77 -0.18 -5.04
CA LYS A 143 3.92 -0.32 -6.50
C LYS A 143 2.59 -0.53 -7.24
N MET A 144 1.47 -0.71 -6.55
CA MET A 144 0.19 -1.07 -7.16
C MET A 144 -0.94 -0.06 -6.89
N GLU A 145 -2.00 -0.17 -7.70
CA GLU A 145 -3.28 0.51 -7.57
C GLU A 145 -4.38 -0.56 -7.58
N LYS A 146 -5.34 -0.47 -6.66
CA LYS A 146 -6.51 -1.37 -6.62
C LYS A 146 -7.62 -0.79 -7.48
N PHE A 147 -8.00 -1.53 -8.49
CA PHE A 147 -9.23 -1.33 -9.24
C PHE A 147 -10.35 -2.15 -8.61
N SER A 148 -11.48 -1.51 -8.29
CA SER A 148 -12.62 -2.18 -7.67
C SER A 148 -13.94 -1.71 -8.28
N VAL A 149 -14.76 -2.68 -8.69
CA VAL A 149 -16.10 -2.47 -9.24
C VAL A 149 -17.05 -3.45 -8.57
N THR A 150 -18.19 -2.98 -8.05
CA THR A 150 -19.23 -3.81 -7.44
C THR A 150 -20.53 -3.66 -8.20
N VAL A 151 -21.11 -4.75 -8.68
CA VAL A 151 -22.34 -4.73 -9.47
C VAL A 151 -23.39 -5.65 -8.85
N ASN A 152 -24.67 -5.28 -8.91
CA ASN A 152 -25.75 -6.16 -8.49
C ASN A 152 -26.08 -7.16 -9.61
N VAL A 153 -25.99 -8.45 -9.32
CA VAL A 153 -26.23 -9.55 -10.26
C VAL A 153 -27.49 -10.30 -9.83
N ALA A 154 -28.39 -10.54 -10.79
CA ALA A 154 -29.64 -11.24 -10.53
C ALA A 154 -29.42 -12.68 -10.01
N ALA A 155 -30.46 -13.25 -9.40
CA ALA A 155 -30.46 -14.64 -8.96
C ALA A 155 -30.16 -15.59 -10.12
N ASP A 156 -29.33 -16.61 -9.88
CA ASP A 156 -28.93 -17.61 -10.88
C ASP A 156 -28.32 -17.02 -12.18
N SER A 157 -27.80 -15.79 -12.12
CA SER A 157 -27.16 -15.09 -13.24
C SER A 157 -25.64 -14.97 -13.05
N SER A 158 -24.91 -14.85 -14.16
CA SER A 158 -23.46 -14.69 -14.18
C SER A 158 -23.04 -13.34 -14.73
N VAL A 159 -21.94 -12.83 -14.21
CA VAL A 159 -21.24 -11.64 -14.72
C VAL A 159 -19.83 -12.02 -15.18
N ILE A 160 -19.39 -11.44 -16.31
CA ILE A 160 -18.01 -11.53 -16.78
C ILE A 160 -17.40 -10.13 -16.72
N PHE A 161 -16.31 -9.98 -15.99
CA PHE A 161 -15.51 -8.75 -15.94
C PHE A 161 -14.28 -8.92 -16.82
N ILE A 162 -14.00 -7.94 -17.66
CA ILE A 162 -12.82 -7.90 -18.53
C ILE A 162 -12.13 -6.56 -18.30
N LEU A 163 -10.91 -6.59 -17.78
CA LEU A 163 -10.06 -5.42 -17.61
C LEU A 163 -8.83 -5.54 -18.49
N THR A 164 -8.54 -4.50 -19.26
CA THR A 164 -7.31 -4.39 -20.05
C THR A 164 -6.47 -3.23 -19.54
N HIS A 165 -5.18 -3.51 -19.33
CA HIS A 165 -4.19 -2.48 -19.03
C HIS A 165 -2.92 -2.70 -19.82
N GLU A 166 -2.18 -1.61 -20.04
CA GLU A 166 -0.93 -1.61 -20.78
C GLU A 166 0.18 -0.96 -19.97
N GLU A 167 1.39 -1.49 -20.07
CA GLU A 167 2.56 -1.05 -19.31
C GLU A 167 3.82 -1.14 -20.17
N LEU A 168 4.66 -0.10 -20.12
CA LEU A 168 6.02 -0.19 -20.61
C LEU A 168 6.92 -0.77 -19.51
N LEU A 169 7.51 -1.93 -19.76
CA LEU A 169 8.44 -2.56 -18.83
C LEU A 169 9.77 -1.79 -18.84
N GLU A 170 10.16 -1.28 -17.68
CA GLU A 170 11.44 -0.59 -17.51
C GLU A 170 12.53 -1.57 -17.12
N ARG A 171 13.72 -1.37 -17.71
CA ARG A 171 14.89 -2.19 -17.39
C ARG A 171 15.58 -1.67 -16.14
N HIS A 172 15.61 -2.50 -15.11
CA HIS A 172 16.27 -2.20 -13.84
C HIS A 172 17.22 -3.35 -13.48
N PHE A 173 18.43 -3.04 -13.03
CA PHE A 173 19.44 -4.05 -12.67
C PHE A 173 19.68 -5.11 -13.77
N GLY A 174 19.62 -4.67 -15.02
CA GLY A 174 19.90 -5.53 -16.17
C GLY A 174 18.76 -6.46 -16.58
N LYS A 175 17.52 -6.21 -16.14
CA LYS A 175 16.36 -7.05 -16.47
C LYS A 175 15.05 -6.27 -16.47
N TYR A 176 14.08 -6.79 -17.19
CA TYR A 176 12.68 -6.40 -17.10
C TYR A 176 11.97 -7.31 -16.09
N GLU A 177 11.00 -6.76 -15.37
CA GLU A 177 10.19 -7.51 -14.41
C GLU A 177 8.71 -7.24 -14.69
N LEU A 178 7.98 -8.26 -15.15
CA LEU A 178 6.53 -8.27 -15.23
C LEU A 178 5.98 -8.85 -13.93
N MET A 179 5.12 -8.09 -13.24
CA MET A 179 4.51 -8.49 -11.97
C MET A 179 2.99 -8.59 -12.13
N ILE A 180 2.43 -9.78 -11.88
CA ILE A 180 0.99 -10.06 -11.93
C ILE A 180 0.53 -10.42 -10.51
N ARG A 181 -0.32 -9.59 -9.91
CA ARG A 181 -0.88 -9.85 -8.57
C ARG A 181 -2.24 -10.53 -8.65
N VAL A 182 -2.38 -11.66 -7.98
CA VAL A 182 -3.61 -12.47 -7.96
C VAL A 182 -4.04 -12.77 -6.53
N LYS A 183 -5.28 -12.41 -6.20
CA LYS A 183 -5.88 -12.58 -4.87
C LYS A 183 -7.35 -13.02 -4.95
N PRO A 184 -7.64 -14.22 -5.49
CA PRO A 184 -9.01 -14.69 -5.72
C PRO A 184 -9.87 -14.88 -4.47
N LYS A 185 -9.30 -14.98 -3.25
CA LYS A 185 -9.98 -15.18 -1.95
C LYS A 185 -10.83 -16.47 -1.81
N GLN A 186 -11.11 -17.16 -2.91
CA GLN A 186 -11.82 -18.44 -2.98
C GLN A 186 -11.12 -19.38 -3.98
N LEU A 187 -11.50 -20.65 -3.98
CA LEU A 187 -11.05 -21.62 -5.00
C LEU A 187 -11.73 -21.33 -6.34
N ILE A 188 -10.98 -21.44 -7.43
CA ILE A 188 -11.47 -21.14 -8.78
C ILE A 188 -11.41 -22.39 -9.64
N GLN A 189 -12.52 -22.73 -10.30
CA GLN A 189 -12.59 -23.94 -11.14
C GLN A 189 -11.60 -23.88 -12.32
N HIS A 190 -11.51 -22.72 -12.96
CA HIS A 190 -10.57 -22.46 -14.05
C HIS A 190 -9.71 -21.23 -13.75
N PHE A 191 -8.52 -21.46 -13.19
CA PHE A 191 -7.52 -20.43 -12.95
C PHE A 191 -6.38 -20.58 -13.96
N GLU A 192 -5.99 -19.49 -14.60
CA GLU A 192 -4.92 -19.48 -15.59
C GLU A 192 -4.19 -18.14 -15.62
N ILE A 193 -2.86 -18.19 -15.61
CA ILE A 193 -1.99 -17.07 -15.97
C ILE A 193 -1.20 -17.50 -17.20
N VAL A 194 -1.26 -16.71 -18.27
CA VAL A 194 -0.49 -16.90 -19.51
C VAL A 194 0.22 -15.60 -19.85
N ALA A 195 1.50 -15.71 -20.19
CA ALA A 195 2.32 -14.61 -20.67
C ALA A 195 3.11 -15.03 -21.90
N ASP A 196 2.87 -14.33 -23.01
CA ASP A 196 3.53 -14.49 -24.30
C ASP A 196 4.45 -13.29 -24.55
N ILE A 197 5.75 -13.53 -24.63
CA ILE A 197 6.78 -12.51 -24.79
C ILE A 197 7.39 -12.64 -26.18
N TYR A 198 7.43 -11.55 -26.94
CA TYR A 198 8.10 -11.44 -28.22
C TYR A 198 9.09 -10.28 -28.23
N GLU A 199 10.36 -10.60 -28.49
CA GLU A 199 11.45 -9.63 -28.53
C GLU A 199 12.26 -9.77 -29.83
N PRO A 200 12.21 -8.80 -30.76
CA PRO A 200 12.87 -8.89 -32.06
C PRO A 200 14.38 -9.12 -32.00
N GLN A 201 15.03 -8.61 -30.95
CA GLN A 201 16.47 -8.77 -30.69
C GLN A 201 16.85 -10.18 -30.21
N GLY A 202 15.87 -10.99 -29.81
CA GLY A 202 16.08 -12.28 -29.17
C GLY A 202 16.13 -12.17 -27.64
N ILE A 203 15.76 -13.24 -26.97
CA ILE A 203 15.62 -13.36 -25.52
C ILE A 203 16.91 -13.95 -24.94
N ALA A 204 17.55 -13.22 -24.01
CA ALA A 204 18.77 -13.70 -23.36
C ALA A 204 18.47 -14.71 -22.25
N PHE A 205 17.45 -14.44 -21.44
CA PHE A 205 16.96 -15.37 -20.41
C PHE A 205 15.51 -15.06 -20.04
N VAL A 206 14.78 -16.05 -19.52
CA VAL A 206 13.49 -15.89 -18.85
C VAL A 206 13.44 -16.72 -17.57
N GLU A 207 12.98 -16.11 -16.49
CA GLU A 207 12.71 -16.74 -15.19
C GLU A 207 11.28 -16.42 -14.77
N ALA A 208 10.59 -17.39 -14.18
CA ALA A 208 9.24 -17.22 -13.65
C ALA A 208 9.16 -17.81 -12.24
N TYR A 209 8.59 -17.07 -11.30
CA TYR A 209 8.38 -17.51 -9.92
C TYR A 209 7.23 -16.74 -9.29
N GLY A 210 6.70 -17.19 -8.15
CA GLY A 210 5.65 -16.46 -7.45
C GLY A 210 5.72 -16.64 -5.94
N THR A 211 5.23 -15.66 -5.19
CA THR A 211 5.31 -15.65 -3.71
C THR A 211 4.46 -16.74 -3.07
N PHE A 212 3.42 -17.20 -3.77
CA PHE A 212 2.53 -18.28 -3.37
C PHE A 212 2.92 -19.65 -3.99
N ILE A 213 3.92 -19.69 -4.87
CA ILE A 213 4.33 -20.94 -5.54
C ILE A 213 5.21 -21.74 -4.58
N THR A 214 4.65 -22.79 -4.01
CA THR A 214 5.37 -23.76 -3.20
C THR A 214 6.14 -24.75 -4.07
N ASN A 215 7.03 -25.55 -3.47
CA ASN A 215 7.77 -26.60 -4.18
C ASN A 215 6.86 -27.59 -4.93
N GLU A 216 5.63 -27.78 -4.48
CA GLU A 216 4.64 -28.66 -5.11
C GLU A 216 3.99 -28.03 -6.35
N LEU A 217 3.95 -26.70 -6.42
CA LEU A 217 3.37 -25.94 -7.53
C LEU A 217 4.41 -25.47 -8.55
N LEU A 218 5.70 -25.46 -8.20
CA LEU A 218 6.79 -25.15 -9.12
C LEU A 218 6.71 -25.92 -10.45
N PRO A 219 6.39 -27.24 -10.47
CA PRO A 219 6.28 -28.00 -11.72
C PRO A 219 5.13 -27.56 -12.63
N LEU A 220 4.15 -26.79 -12.13
CA LEU A 220 3.02 -26.28 -12.90
C LEU A 220 3.33 -24.99 -13.65
N VAL A 221 4.48 -24.37 -13.40
CA VAL A 221 4.96 -23.23 -14.16
C VAL A 221 5.59 -23.77 -15.43
N GLU A 222 4.81 -23.81 -16.51
CA GLU A 222 5.31 -24.21 -17.82
C GLU A 222 6.01 -23.02 -18.46
N LYS A 223 7.19 -23.28 -19.03
CA LYS A 223 7.99 -22.27 -19.72
C LYS A 223 8.57 -22.87 -20.99
N THR A 224 8.24 -22.29 -22.12
CA THR A 224 8.91 -22.59 -23.39
C THR A 224 9.60 -21.33 -23.89
N VAL A 225 10.87 -21.45 -24.27
CA VAL A 225 11.69 -20.33 -24.76
C VAL A 225 12.33 -20.75 -26.07
N THR A 226 12.18 -19.89 -27.08
CA THR A 226 12.87 -19.95 -28.37
C THR A 226 13.75 -18.72 -28.51
N ASP A 227 14.35 -18.49 -29.68
CA ASP A 227 15.22 -17.33 -29.90
C ASP A 227 14.53 -16.00 -29.58
N LYS A 228 13.33 -15.77 -30.11
CA LYS A 228 12.60 -14.48 -29.96
C LYS A 228 11.34 -14.54 -29.11
N LYS A 229 10.88 -15.75 -28.75
CA LYS A 229 9.62 -15.96 -28.05
C LYS A 229 9.81 -16.66 -26.73
N ALA A 230 9.06 -16.25 -25.73
CA ALA A 230 8.84 -17.04 -24.52
C ALA A 230 7.35 -17.15 -24.23
N HIS A 231 6.90 -18.34 -23.88
CA HIS A 231 5.57 -18.60 -23.36
C HIS A 231 5.72 -19.10 -21.92
N VAL A 232 5.05 -18.43 -20.99
CA VAL A 232 4.98 -18.81 -19.58
C VAL A 232 3.51 -19.03 -19.23
N SER A 233 3.17 -20.19 -18.69
CA SER A 233 1.82 -20.48 -18.23
C SER A 233 1.79 -21.11 -16.84
N PHE A 234 0.72 -20.87 -16.11
CA PHE A 234 0.46 -21.43 -14.79
C PHE A 234 -1.05 -21.65 -14.61
N SER A 235 -1.47 -22.92 -14.59
CA SER A 235 -2.88 -23.32 -14.60
C SER A 235 -3.17 -24.45 -13.59
N PRO A 236 -3.13 -24.16 -12.27
CA PRO A 236 -3.38 -25.15 -11.22
C PRO A 236 -4.84 -25.61 -11.16
N THR A 237 -5.03 -26.90 -10.92
CA THR A 237 -6.35 -27.49 -10.67
C THR A 237 -6.91 -27.03 -9.32
N LEU A 238 -8.22 -27.21 -9.12
CA LEU A 238 -8.90 -26.82 -7.89
C LEU A 238 -8.24 -27.44 -6.64
N ASP A 239 -7.81 -28.71 -6.71
CA ASP A 239 -7.12 -29.37 -5.59
C ASP A 239 -5.72 -28.82 -5.35
N GLN A 240 -4.99 -28.45 -6.40
CA GLN A 240 -3.68 -27.81 -6.29
C GLN A 240 -3.77 -26.38 -5.74
N GLN A 241 -4.92 -25.73 -5.84
CA GLN A 241 -5.18 -24.43 -5.22
C GLN A 241 -5.49 -24.54 -3.72
N ARG A 242 -5.88 -25.71 -3.20
CA ARG A 242 -6.31 -25.85 -1.81
C ARG A 242 -5.15 -25.67 -0.85
N LYS A 243 -5.37 -24.83 0.17
CA LYS A 243 -4.41 -24.61 1.25
C LYS A 243 -4.27 -25.83 2.19
N CYS A 244 -5.31 -26.64 2.29
CA CYS A 244 -5.33 -27.85 3.12
C CYS A 244 -6.40 -28.85 2.63
N THR A 245 -6.26 -30.13 3.02
CA THR A 245 -7.06 -31.26 2.50
C THR A 245 -8.57 -31.14 2.74
N GLU A 246 -9.01 -30.34 3.72
CA GLU A 246 -10.44 -30.18 4.08
C GLU A 246 -10.82 -28.71 4.31
N CYS A 247 -10.24 -27.77 3.55
CA CYS A 247 -10.66 -26.37 3.60
C CYS A 247 -10.94 -25.76 2.23
N ASP A 248 -11.75 -24.70 2.26
CA ASP A 248 -12.14 -23.90 1.09
C ASP A 248 -11.18 -22.72 0.85
N GLY A 249 -10.11 -22.62 1.63
CA GLY A 249 -9.06 -21.61 1.45
C GLY A 249 -8.16 -21.92 0.27
N THR A 250 -7.89 -20.92 -0.56
CA THR A 250 -6.90 -20.98 -1.64
C THR A 250 -5.51 -20.57 -1.14
N LEU A 251 -4.46 -21.19 -1.69
CA LEU A 251 -3.08 -20.75 -1.52
C LEU A 251 -2.68 -19.64 -2.50
N ILE A 252 -3.47 -19.41 -3.55
CA ILE A 252 -3.19 -18.35 -4.53
C ILE A 252 -3.54 -17.01 -3.88
N ASP A 253 -2.52 -16.38 -3.32
CA ASP A 253 -2.58 -15.05 -2.73
C ASP A 253 -1.19 -14.42 -2.79
N GLY A 254 -0.95 -13.59 -3.80
CA GLY A 254 0.31 -12.86 -3.92
C GLY A 254 0.70 -12.54 -5.36
N ASP A 255 2.01 -12.53 -5.60
CA ASP A 255 2.62 -12.01 -6.81
C ASP A 255 3.23 -13.12 -7.65
N PHE A 256 2.97 -13.10 -8.95
CA PHE A 256 3.61 -13.90 -9.98
C PHE A 256 4.55 -12.99 -10.79
N PHE A 257 5.82 -13.35 -10.86
CA PHE A 257 6.88 -12.58 -11.48
C PHE A 257 7.42 -13.30 -12.71
N ILE A 258 7.58 -12.55 -13.80
CA ILE A 258 8.37 -12.99 -14.97
C ILE A 258 9.51 -12.00 -15.16
N LYS A 259 10.74 -12.50 -15.06
CA LYS A 259 11.97 -11.73 -15.27
C LYS A 259 12.63 -12.16 -16.56
N TYR A 260 12.99 -11.21 -17.40
CA TYR A 260 13.72 -11.50 -18.62
C TYR A 260 14.66 -10.36 -19.00
N ASP A 261 15.58 -10.63 -19.90
CA ASP A 261 16.30 -9.59 -20.66
C ASP A 261 16.46 -10.07 -22.10
N VAL A 262 16.84 -9.15 -22.98
CA VAL A 262 17.05 -9.40 -24.40
C VAL A 262 18.54 -9.53 -24.71
N ASN A 263 18.85 -10.10 -25.87
CA ASN A 263 20.22 -10.10 -26.40
C ASN A 263 20.63 -8.67 -26.74
N ARG A 264 21.85 -8.28 -26.35
CA ARG A 264 22.37 -6.93 -26.54
C ARG A 264 23.69 -6.95 -27.29
N ALA A 265 23.77 -6.10 -28.30
CA ALA A 265 24.99 -5.86 -29.05
C ALA A 265 25.65 -4.54 -28.60
N HIS A 266 26.88 -4.33 -29.06
CA HIS A 266 27.56 -3.05 -28.94
C HIS A 266 27.39 -2.28 -30.26
N ASP A 267 26.19 -1.76 -30.48
CA ASP A 267 25.79 -1.04 -31.69
C ASP A 267 24.83 0.11 -31.35
N ILE A 268 24.19 0.69 -32.38
CA ILE A 268 23.27 1.81 -32.21
C ILE A 268 22.03 1.48 -31.37
N GLY A 269 21.82 0.23 -30.97
CA GLY A 269 20.57 -0.22 -30.36
C GLY A 269 19.59 -0.78 -31.39
N ASP A 270 18.37 -1.05 -30.94
CA ASP A 270 17.31 -1.58 -31.80
C ASP A 270 16.27 -0.52 -32.08
N ILE A 271 16.03 -0.28 -33.37
CA ILE A 271 14.99 0.62 -33.84
C ILE A 271 13.93 -0.18 -34.58
N GLN A 272 12.69 -0.01 -34.12
CA GLN A 272 11.52 -0.66 -34.69
C GLN A 272 10.66 0.40 -35.32
N ILE A 273 10.37 0.26 -36.62
CA ILE A 273 9.54 1.20 -37.38
C ILE A 273 8.32 0.46 -37.89
N VAL A 274 7.14 0.91 -37.47
CA VAL A 274 5.85 0.31 -37.80
C VAL A 274 4.81 1.40 -38.01
N ASN A 275 4.09 1.34 -39.13
CA ASN A 275 2.92 2.19 -39.41
C ASN A 275 3.16 3.70 -39.21
N GLY A 276 4.38 4.15 -39.50
CA GLY A 276 4.77 5.58 -39.40
C GLY A 276 5.16 6.02 -38.00
N TYR A 277 5.35 5.08 -37.08
CA TYR A 277 5.90 5.31 -35.75
C TYR A 277 7.18 4.52 -35.59
N PHE A 278 8.09 5.02 -34.77
CA PHE A 278 9.28 4.29 -34.39
C PHE A 278 9.53 4.33 -32.90
N VAL A 279 10.20 3.29 -32.41
CA VAL A 279 10.76 3.23 -31.07
C VAL A 279 12.18 2.70 -31.15
N HIS A 280 13.09 3.38 -30.47
CA HIS A 280 14.52 3.12 -30.46
C HIS A 280 14.98 2.79 -29.04
N PHE A 281 15.44 1.56 -28.84
CA PHE A 281 15.94 1.02 -27.57
C PHE A 281 17.47 1.03 -27.56
N PHE A 282 18.07 1.78 -26.63
CA PHE A 282 19.51 1.98 -26.55
C PHE A 282 20.07 1.58 -25.18
N ALA A 283 20.82 0.48 -25.17
CA ALA A 283 21.58 -0.02 -24.03
C ALA A 283 22.72 -0.93 -24.53
N PRO A 284 23.79 -0.33 -25.09
CA PRO A 284 24.92 -1.08 -25.64
C PRO A 284 25.62 -1.94 -24.59
N ALA A 285 25.98 -3.16 -24.97
CA ALA A 285 26.66 -4.10 -24.09
C ALA A 285 28.14 -3.73 -23.85
N ASN A 286 28.69 -4.21 -22.74
CA ASN A 286 30.13 -4.21 -22.43
C ASN A 286 30.81 -2.82 -22.41
N LEU A 287 30.09 -1.77 -22.04
CA LEU A 287 30.70 -0.46 -21.84
C LEU A 287 31.51 -0.39 -20.53
N PRO A 288 32.68 0.27 -20.53
CA PRO A 288 33.41 0.55 -19.30
C PRO A 288 32.64 1.55 -18.44
N ARG A 289 32.73 1.38 -17.12
CA ARG A 289 32.16 2.31 -16.15
C ARG A 289 32.89 3.64 -16.18
N VAL A 290 32.15 4.74 -16.14
CA VAL A 290 32.67 6.11 -15.96
C VAL A 290 32.77 6.40 -14.44
N PRO A 291 33.94 6.81 -13.91
CA PRO A 291 34.06 7.22 -12.52
C PRO A 291 33.22 8.45 -12.20
N LYS A 292 32.87 8.60 -10.91
CA LYS A 292 31.96 9.68 -10.48
C LYS A 292 32.44 10.38 -9.21
N MET A 293 32.04 11.64 -9.10
CA MET A 293 32.12 12.45 -7.90
C MET A 293 30.73 12.56 -7.28
N VAL A 294 30.55 11.99 -6.09
CA VAL A 294 29.24 11.93 -5.41
C VAL A 294 29.26 12.68 -4.08
N VAL A 295 28.34 13.61 -3.89
CA VAL A 295 28.11 14.24 -2.59
C VAL A 295 26.82 13.70 -1.99
N PHE A 296 26.94 13.01 -0.84
CA PHE A 296 25.80 12.57 -0.06
C PHE A 296 25.36 13.71 0.87
N VAL A 297 24.13 14.21 0.69
CA VAL A 297 23.54 15.29 1.49
C VAL A 297 22.43 14.67 2.33
N ILE A 298 22.68 14.49 3.63
CA ILE A 298 21.87 13.65 4.52
C ILE A 298 21.21 14.51 5.60
N ASP A 299 19.88 14.47 5.66
CA ASP A 299 19.12 15.13 6.71
C ASP A 299 19.38 14.45 8.06
N ASN A 300 19.74 15.25 9.07
CA ASN A 300 19.79 14.85 10.46
C ASN A 300 18.84 15.67 11.34
N SER A 301 17.79 16.21 10.76
CA SER A 301 16.69 16.88 11.46
C SER A 301 16.10 16.00 12.57
N TYR A 302 15.41 16.63 13.51
CA TYR A 302 14.80 15.91 14.64
C TYR A 302 13.69 14.93 14.19
N SER A 303 13.07 15.13 13.03
CA SER A 303 12.10 14.18 12.46
C SER A 303 12.73 12.83 12.10
N MET A 304 14.03 12.79 11.83
CA MET A 304 14.78 11.57 11.54
C MET A 304 15.01 10.67 12.76
N VAL A 305 14.62 11.08 13.97
CA VAL A 305 14.80 10.30 15.21
C VAL A 305 14.24 8.87 15.10
N GLY A 306 14.97 7.92 15.68
CA GLY A 306 14.55 6.52 15.77
C GLY A 306 14.97 5.70 14.56
N ASN A 307 14.01 4.96 13.99
CA ASN A 307 14.30 3.99 12.92
C ASN A 307 14.81 4.67 11.65
N LYS A 308 14.31 5.85 11.28
CA LYS A 308 14.75 6.57 10.07
C LYS A 308 16.24 6.86 10.06
N MET A 309 16.78 7.48 11.11
CA MET A 309 18.22 7.73 11.23
C MET A 309 19.02 6.43 11.36
N ALA A 310 18.53 5.43 12.08
CA ALA A 310 19.21 4.14 12.19
C ALA A 310 19.35 3.44 10.82
N GLN A 311 18.27 3.37 10.05
CA GLN A 311 18.22 2.78 8.71
C GLN A 311 19.01 3.59 7.68
N THR A 312 18.97 4.93 7.78
CA THR A 312 19.78 5.82 6.94
C THR A 312 21.27 5.57 7.15
N LYS A 313 21.72 5.46 8.41
CA LYS A 313 23.12 5.13 8.73
C LYS A 313 23.51 3.74 8.22
N GLU A 314 22.65 2.75 8.40
CA GLU A 314 22.88 1.38 7.94
C GLU A 314 23.06 1.32 6.41
N ALA A 315 22.14 1.95 5.67
CA ALA A 315 22.20 2.02 4.22
C ALA A 315 23.45 2.79 3.75
N LEU A 316 23.74 3.96 4.35
CA LEU A 316 24.87 4.78 3.95
C LEU A 316 26.21 4.08 4.23
N VAL A 317 26.34 3.36 5.34
CA VAL A 317 27.52 2.53 5.62
C VAL A 317 27.72 1.46 4.53
N THR A 318 26.63 0.83 4.09
CA THR A 318 26.64 -0.18 3.02
C THR A 318 27.03 0.44 1.68
N ILE A 319 26.37 1.54 1.29
CA ILE A 319 26.63 2.28 0.05
C ILE A 319 28.09 2.74 -0.04
N LEU A 320 28.64 3.29 1.05
CA LEU A 320 30.03 3.73 1.11
C LEU A 320 31.00 2.55 0.88
N GLY A 321 30.66 1.36 1.37
CA GLY A 321 31.45 0.14 1.16
C GLY A 321 31.43 -0.40 -0.26
N GLU A 322 30.47 0.04 -1.09
CA GLU A 322 30.31 -0.37 -2.48
C GLU A 322 30.85 0.67 -3.49
N LEU A 323 31.41 1.78 -3.00
CA LEU A 323 32.06 2.77 -3.86
C LEU A 323 33.34 2.18 -4.50
N PRO A 324 33.46 2.16 -5.83
CA PRO A 324 34.71 1.83 -6.51
C PRO A 324 35.84 2.81 -6.16
N GLU A 325 37.08 2.35 -6.08
CA GLU A 325 38.23 3.16 -5.62
C GLU A 325 38.51 4.37 -6.52
N GLU A 326 38.08 4.33 -7.77
CA GLU A 326 38.21 5.39 -8.77
C GLU A 326 37.28 6.58 -8.50
N ASP A 327 36.26 6.41 -7.66
CA ASP A 327 35.30 7.44 -7.32
C ASP A 327 35.83 8.39 -6.23
N TYR A 328 35.21 9.57 -6.20
CA TYR A 328 35.42 10.58 -5.17
C TYR A 328 34.09 10.86 -4.48
N PHE A 329 34.13 11.07 -3.17
CA PHE A 329 32.91 11.31 -2.42
C PHE A 329 33.08 12.35 -1.30
N ALA A 330 31.96 12.97 -0.92
CA ALA A 330 31.85 13.78 0.27
C ALA A 330 30.53 13.48 0.99
N ILE A 331 30.49 13.78 2.28
CA ILE A 331 29.30 13.64 3.12
C ILE A 331 29.02 14.99 3.77
N ILE A 332 27.82 15.50 3.53
CA ILE A 332 27.25 16.68 4.15
C ILE A 332 26.05 16.21 4.96
N VAL A 333 26.02 16.57 6.24
CA VAL A 333 24.92 16.27 7.14
C VAL A 333 24.25 17.59 7.52
N PHE A 334 22.93 17.71 7.38
CA PHE A 334 22.24 18.98 7.56
C PHE A 334 20.99 18.90 8.44
N SER A 335 20.78 19.94 9.23
CA SER A 335 19.62 20.21 10.07
C SER A 335 19.39 21.73 10.07
N THR A 336 19.37 22.46 11.21
CA THR A 336 19.39 23.95 11.19
C THR A 336 20.66 24.51 10.55
N THR A 337 21.75 23.76 10.60
CA THR A 337 23.03 24.06 9.93
C THR A 337 23.53 22.80 9.25
N PHE A 338 24.56 22.91 8.40
CA PHE A 338 25.22 21.73 7.84
C PHE A 338 26.63 21.56 8.38
N VAL A 339 27.06 20.30 8.46
CA VAL A 339 28.42 19.88 8.81
C VAL A 339 28.94 19.03 7.67
N VAL A 340 30.19 19.28 7.28
CA VAL A 340 30.87 18.49 6.25
C VAL A 340 31.88 17.58 6.93
N TRP A 341 31.93 16.30 6.54
CA TRP A 341 32.90 15.34 7.09
C TRP A 341 34.35 15.78 6.85
N ARG A 342 34.65 16.29 5.64
CA ARG A 342 35.96 16.81 5.21
C ARG A 342 35.80 17.99 4.25
N PRO A 343 36.74 18.95 4.22
CA PRO A 343 36.62 20.17 3.41
C PRO A 343 36.70 19.93 1.89
N HIS A 344 37.20 18.78 1.46
CA HIS A 344 37.37 18.39 0.05
C HIS A 344 36.82 16.98 -0.18
N LEU A 345 36.50 16.65 -1.44
CA LEU A 345 36.11 15.28 -1.77
C LEU A 345 37.29 14.33 -1.51
N SER A 346 36.97 13.16 -0.97
CA SER A 346 37.95 12.11 -0.71
C SER A 346 37.82 11.02 -1.76
N LYS A 347 38.95 10.56 -2.32
CA LYS A 347 38.98 9.35 -3.14
C LYS A 347 38.53 8.15 -2.31
N ALA A 348 37.75 7.25 -2.89
CA ALA A 348 37.15 6.09 -2.25
C ALA A 348 38.14 4.96 -1.95
N THR A 349 39.30 5.28 -1.36
CA THR A 349 40.24 4.25 -0.87
C THR A 349 39.66 3.51 0.33
N PRO A 350 40.05 2.26 0.58
CA PRO A 350 39.56 1.48 1.73
C PRO A 350 39.69 2.22 3.08
N GLU A 351 40.76 2.99 3.27
CA GLU A 351 40.98 3.79 4.49
C GLU A 351 39.99 4.95 4.61
N ASN A 352 39.76 5.68 3.51
CA ASN A 352 38.82 6.80 3.49
C ASN A 352 37.38 6.32 3.66
N VAL A 353 37.00 5.22 3.00
CA VAL A 353 35.69 4.60 3.13
C VAL A 353 35.45 4.17 4.58
N LYS A 354 36.41 3.49 5.22
CA LYS A 354 36.30 3.09 6.62
C LYS A 354 36.14 4.30 7.55
N ALA A 355 36.95 5.35 7.36
CA ALA A 355 36.85 6.57 8.15
C ALA A 355 35.50 7.29 7.96
N ALA A 356 34.93 7.26 6.75
CA ALA A 356 33.61 7.79 6.47
C ALA A 356 32.50 6.96 7.15
N GLN A 357 32.58 5.63 7.10
CA GLN A 357 31.64 4.75 7.79
C GLN A 357 31.68 4.97 9.32
N GLU A 358 32.86 5.20 9.89
CA GLU A 358 33.00 5.56 11.31
C GLU A 358 32.33 6.91 11.61
N TYR A 359 32.52 7.93 10.76
CA TYR A 359 31.84 9.22 10.88
C TYR A 359 30.31 9.10 10.80
N VAL A 360 29.77 8.34 9.84
CA VAL A 360 28.33 8.14 9.67
C VAL A 360 27.68 7.57 10.92
N LYS A 361 28.37 6.64 11.61
CA LYS A 361 27.86 6.05 12.86
C LYS A 361 27.69 7.11 13.96
N THR A 362 28.51 8.16 13.97
CA THR A 362 28.48 9.26 14.95
C THR A 362 27.43 10.33 14.68
N ILE A 363 26.72 10.29 13.55
CA ILE A 363 25.71 11.32 13.23
C ILE A 363 24.62 11.35 14.29
N GLU A 364 24.42 12.47 14.96
CA GLU A 364 23.31 12.67 15.89
C GLU A 364 22.22 13.52 15.26
N VAL A 365 20.99 13.35 15.72
CA VAL A 365 19.87 14.18 15.27
C VAL A 365 19.90 15.56 15.93
N ILE A 366 19.62 16.59 15.15
CA ILE A 366 19.65 18.00 15.56
C ILE A 366 18.36 18.66 15.02
N ALA A 367 17.86 19.71 15.68
CA ALA A 367 16.65 20.40 15.22
C ALA A 367 16.85 21.14 13.87
N GLY A 368 15.76 21.36 13.12
CA GLY A 368 15.71 22.16 11.88
C GLY A 368 16.06 21.40 10.60
N THR A 369 15.79 22.03 9.44
CA THR A 369 15.94 21.41 8.10
C THR A 369 16.31 22.46 7.03
N GLU A 370 17.56 22.93 7.07
CA GLU A 370 18.16 23.90 6.13
C GLU A 370 18.79 23.16 4.94
N LEU A 371 17.93 22.75 4.01
CA LEU A 371 18.31 21.98 2.82
C LEU A 371 19.06 22.82 1.79
N HIS A 372 18.64 24.07 1.58
CA HIS A 372 19.16 24.92 0.52
C HIS A 372 20.67 25.11 0.63
N ASP A 373 21.15 25.59 1.78
CA ASP A 373 22.57 25.91 1.96
C ASP A 373 23.45 24.65 1.90
N ALA A 374 22.94 23.51 2.38
CA ALA A 374 23.64 22.22 2.32
C ALA A 374 23.84 21.73 0.88
N VAL A 375 22.79 21.77 0.05
CA VAL A 375 22.87 21.39 -1.37
C VAL A 375 23.78 22.34 -2.14
N MET A 376 23.63 23.66 -1.92
CA MET A 376 24.47 24.68 -2.55
C MET A 376 25.96 24.48 -2.20
N HIS A 377 26.26 24.09 -0.96
CA HIS A 377 27.62 23.74 -0.56
C HIS A 377 28.13 22.49 -1.28
N GLY A 378 27.30 21.45 -1.42
CA GLY A 378 27.66 20.25 -2.20
C GLY A 378 27.98 20.55 -3.67
N VAL A 379 27.19 21.42 -4.31
CA VAL A 379 27.45 21.90 -5.68
C VAL A 379 28.80 22.62 -5.76
N LYS A 380 29.07 23.51 -4.79
CA LYS A 380 30.33 24.24 -4.71
C LYS A 380 31.53 23.28 -4.58
N MET A 381 31.46 22.29 -3.70
CA MET A 381 32.53 21.30 -3.51
C MET A 381 32.85 20.54 -4.81
N LEU A 382 31.82 20.13 -5.57
CA LEU A 382 32.00 19.44 -6.85
C LEU A 382 32.72 20.32 -7.88
N TYR A 383 32.32 21.58 -8.03
CA TYR A 383 32.97 22.50 -8.97
C TYR A 383 34.38 22.92 -8.56
N GLU A 384 34.65 23.04 -7.26
CA GLU A 384 36.00 23.35 -6.77
C GLU A 384 36.98 22.22 -7.09
N GLU A 385 36.60 20.96 -6.87
CA GLU A 385 37.43 19.81 -7.24
C GLU A 385 37.65 19.71 -8.75
N GLN A 386 36.60 19.93 -9.55
CA GLN A 386 36.72 19.92 -11.01
C GLN A 386 37.69 21.01 -11.51
N ARG A 387 37.64 22.22 -10.94
CA ARG A 387 38.54 23.34 -11.30
C ARG A 387 39.98 23.11 -10.88
N ASN A 388 40.20 22.49 -9.73
CA ASN A 388 41.54 22.27 -9.17
C ASN A 388 42.32 21.18 -9.93
N ASN A 389 41.70 20.46 -10.88
CA ASN A 389 42.31 19.35 -11.64
C ASN A 389 42.94 18.26 -10.75
N THR A 390 42.42 18.10 -9.53
CA THR A 390 42.83 17.07 -8.55
C THR A 390 42.29 15.68 -8.91
N ALA A 391 41.34 15.62 -9.84
CA ALA A 391 40.72 14.40 -10.35
C ALA A 391 40.62 14.41 -11.89
N PRO A 392 40.48 13.23 -12.53
CA PRO A 392 40.25 13.11 -13.97
C PRO A 392 39.08 13.97 -14.50
N LYS A 393 39.23 14.50 -15.72
CA LYS A 393 38.26 15.44 -16.31
C LYS A 393 36.92 14.81 -16.71
N ASN A 394 36.90 13.52 -17.04
CA ASN A 394 35.71 12.80 -17.53
C ASN A 394 35.00 12.07 -16.38
N MET A 395 34.59 12.81 -15.34
CA MET A 395 33.85 12.26 -14.22
C MET A 395 32.42 12.78 -14.19
N VAL A 396 31.49 11.88 -13.87
CA VAL A 396 30.10 12.25 -13.63
C VAL A 396 29.99 12.97 -12.28
N LEU A 397 29.33 14.12 -12.25
CA LEU A 397 29.05 14.86 -11.01
C LEU A 397 27.63 14.56 -10.54
N MET A 398 27.48 14.15 -9.28
CA MET A 398 26.16 13.83 -8.74
C MET A 398 25.99 14.23 -7.27
N ILE A 399 24.77 14.58 -6.92
CA ILE A 399 24.33 14.80 -5.54
C ILE A 399 23.23 13.78 -5.23
N ILE A 400 23.34 13.09 -4.10
CA ILE A 400 22.29 12.24 -3.56
C ILE A 400 21.81 12.88 -2.26
N LEU A 401 20.61 13.46 -2.32
CA LEU A 401 19.94 14.13 -1.22
C LEU A 401 18.95 13.18 -0.54
N LEU A 402 19.00 13.07 0.79
CA LEU A 402 18.02 12.30 1.58
C LEU A 402 17.40 13.20 2.65
N THR A 403 16.07 13.26 2.69
CA THR A 403 15.31 14.09 3.64
C THR A 403 13.95 13.45 3.97
N ASP A 404 13.48 13.62 5.20
CA ASP A 404 12.15 13.15 5.64
C ASP A 404 11.13 14.27 5.90
N GLY A 405 11.57 15.52 5.80
CA GLY A 405 10.76 16.70 6.09
C GLY A 405 10.78 17.75 4.99
N GLU A 406 9.96 18.79 5.19
CA GLU A 406 9.95 19.97 4.33
C GLU A 406 11.19 20.85 4.58
N PRO A 407 11.70 21.55 3.56
CA PRO A 407 12.70 22.59 3.76
C PRO A 407 12.17 23.65 4.74
N ASN A 408 12.75 23.75 5.93
CA ASN A 408 12.37 24.71 6.98
C ASN A 408 13.16 26.01 6.80
N THR A 409 13.02 26.66 5.65
CA THR A 409 13.93 27.73 5.24
C THR A 409 13.24 29.08 5.15
N TYR A 410 12.71 29.61 6.26
CA TYR A 410 12.34 31.02 6.29
C TYR A 410 13.63 31.87 6.23
N PRO A 411 13.76 32.86 5.31
CA PRO A 411 12.70 33.52 4.54
C PRO A 411 12.50 33.08 3.08
N ARG A 412 13.13 31.99 2.61
CA ARG A 412 13.06 31.53 1.20
C ARG A 412 11.81 30.68 0.95
N THR A 413 11.19 30.90 -0.20
CA THR A 413 10.08 30.06 -0.69
C THR A 413 10.60 28.82 -1.42
N LEU A 414 9.80 27.76 -1.51
CA LEU A 414 10.17 26.52 -2.22
C LEU A 414 10.58 26.76 -3.69
N PRO A 415 9.86 27.59 -4.48
CA PRO A 415 10.28 27.88 -5.85
C PRO A 415 11.62 28.62 -5.95
N GLU A 416 11.91 29.53 -5.01
CA GLU A 416 13.21 30.24 -4.97
C GLU A 416 14.37 29.26 -4.70
N ILE A 417 14.16 28.26 -3.83
CA ILE A 417 15.17 27.23 -3.55
C ILE A 417 15.45 26.40 -4.81
N GLN A 418 14.38 25.95 -5.49
CA GLN A 418 14.49 25.19 -6.73
C GLN A 418 15.24 25.99 -7.82
N GLU A 419 14.87 27.26 -7.99
CA GLU A 419 15.51 28.15 -8.97
C GLU A 419 16.99 28.37 -8.65
N ASN A 420 17.33 28.68 -7.40
CA ASN A 420 18.71 28.90 -6.98
C ASN A 420 19.58 27.67 -7.21
N ILE A 421 19.09 26.49 -6.81
CA ILE A 421 19.81 25.23 -6.98
C ILE A 421 19.96 24.92 -8.48
N ARG A 422 18.89 25.07 -9.27
CA ARG A 422 18.92 24.86 -10.72
C ARG A 422 19.94 25.75 -11.41
N HIS A 423 19.90 27.06 -11.14
CA HIS A 423 20.84 28.03 -11.70
C HIS A 423 22.28 27.72 -11.30
N THR A 424 22.49 27.22 -10.09
CA THR A 424 23.85 26.91 -9.60
C THR A 424 24.38 25.59 -10.16
N ILE A 425 23.52 24.59 -10.33
CA ILE A 425 23.87 23.31 -10.96
C ILE A 425 24.13 23.47 -12.46
N ASP A 426 23.45 24.41 -13.13
CA ASP A 426 23.70 24.78 -14.55
C ASP A 426 23.74 23.55 -15.50
N GLY A 427 22.91 22.54 -15.21
CA GLY A 427 22.82 21.30 -15.99
C GLY A 427 24.01 20.33 -15.90
N ASN A 428 25.06 20.66 -15.14
CA ASN A 428 26.30 19.87 -15.09
C ASN A 428 26.30 18.77 -14.02
N ILE A 429 25.47 18.92 -12.99
CA ILE A 429 25.38 17.99 -11.84
C ILE A 429 24.02 17.31 -11.86
N THR A 430 23.99 15.99 -11.74
CA THR A 430 22.73 15.26 -11.57
C THR A 430 22.34 15.25 -10.09
N LEU A 431 21.15 15.77 -9.76
CA LEU A 431 20.64 15.76 -8.39
C LEU A 431 19.54 14.70 -8.23
N PHE A 432 19.82 13.69 -7.42
CA PHE A 432 18.87 12.66 -7.02
C PHE A 432 18.35 12.93 -5.62
N SER A 433 17.04 12.73 -5.41
CA SER A 433 16.42 12.90 -4.09
C SER A 433 15.80 11.61 -3.56
N LEU A 434 15.94 11.38 -2.27
CA LEU A 434 15.37 10.27 -1.53
C LEU A 434 14.41 10.85 -0.48
N ALA A 435 13.12 10.74 -0.77
CA ALA A 435 12.04 11.23 0.09
C ALA A 435 11.69 10.15 1.13
N PHE A 436 12.20 10.28 2.35
CA PHE A 436 12.00 9.28 3.40
C PHE A 436 10.68 9.51 4.13
N GLY A 437 9.76 8.56 4.02
CA GLY A 437 8.46 8.61 4.68
C GLY A 437 7.44 9.49 3.98
N ASN A 438 6.22 9.54 4.53
CA ASN A 438 5.08 10.26 3.96
C ASN A 438 5.05 11.76 4.33
N ASP A 439 6.00 12.20 5.17
CA ASP A 439 6.14 13.59 5.59
C ASP A 439 7.11 14.39 4.71
N ALA A 440 7.95 13.71 3.93
CA ALA A 440 8.77 14.36 2.92
C ALA A 440 7.89 15.02 1.84
N ASN A 441 8.21 16.28 1.51
CA ASN A 441 7.54 17.00 0.42
C ASN A 441 8.01 16.46 -0.94
N TYR A 442 7.34 15.42 -1.41
CA TYR A 442 7.71 14.71 -2.63
C TYR A 442 7.57 15.55 -3.89
N GLY A 443 6.52 16.38 -4.02
CA GLY A 443 6.36 17.25 -5.19
C GLY A 443 7.48 18.27 -5.32
N PHE A 444 7.93 18.85 -4.21
CA PHE A 444 9.11 19.71 -4.17
C PHE A 444 10.38 18.97 -4.63
N LEU A 445 10.64 17.79 -4.07
CA LEU A 445 11.83 16.99 -4.39
C LEU A 445 11.81 16.42 -5.81
N ASP A 446 10.63 16.05 -6.32
CA ASP A 446 10.41 15.59 -7.69
C ASP A 446 10.78 16.70 -8.67
N THR A 447 10.19 17.88 -8.48
CA THR A 447 10.49 19.06 -9.30
C THR A 447 11.97 19.42 -9.23
N LEU A 448 12.56 19.43 -8.02
CA LEU A 448 13.98 19.74 -7.81
C LEU A 448 14.90 18.76 -8.56
N SER A 449 14.65 17.45 -8.44
CA SER A 449 15.48 16.42 -9.08
C SER A 449 15.31 16.46 -10.60
N LYS A 450 14.07 16.53 -11.07
CA LYS A 450 13.73 16.59 -12.50
C LYS A 450 14.25 17.85 -13.20
N GLN A 451 14.36 18.98 -12.51
CA GLN A 451 14.99 20.21 -13.05
C GLN A 451 16.52 20.07 -13.18
N ASN A 452 17.12 19.13 -12.45
CA ASN A 452 18.56 18.90 -12.37
C ASN A 452 18.93 17.49 -12.87
N ASN A 453 18.24 17.03 -13.92
CA ASN A 453 18.49 15.78 -14.64
C ASN A 453 18.45 14.48 -13.82
N GLY A 454 18.00 14.52 -12.55
CA GLY A 454 17.85 13.34 -11.72
C GLY A 454 16.40 12.95 -11.51
N LEU A 455 16.18 12.02 -10.57
CA LEU A 455 14.87 11.51 -10.19
C LEU A 455 14.72 11.51 -8.66
N VAL A 456 13.47 11.43 -8.20
CA VAL A 456 13.15 11.25 -6.80
C VAL A 456 12.64 9.83 -6.53
N ARG A 457 13.09 9.22 -5.44
CA ARG A 457 12.57 7.94 -4.96
C ARG A 457 11.95 8.11 -3.59
N ARG A 458 10.72 7.60 -3.41
CA ARG A 458 10.10 7.51 -2.09
C ARG A 458 10.67 6.30 -1.36
N ILE A 459 11.15 6.52 -0.15
CA ILE A 459 11.62 5.48 0.77
C ILE A 459 10.55 5.31 1.83
N TYR A 460 9.93 4.13 1.89
CA TYR A 460 8.86 3.85 2.84
C TYR A 460 9.45 3.49 4.21
N GLU A 461 8.89 4.07 5.28
CA GLU A 461 9.29 3.83 6.68
C GLU A 461 8.88 2.42 7.15
N ASP A 462 9.67 1.43 6.76
CA ASP A 462 9.45 0.01 7.06
C ASP A 462 10.79 -0.70 7.30
N SER A 463 10.75 -1.95 7.73
CA SER A 463 11.91 -2.80 8.00
C SER A 463 12.88 -2.95 6.80
N ASP A 464 12.40 -2.79 5.57
CA ASP A 464 13.19 -2.90 4.34
C ASP A 464 13.72 -1.55 3.81
N ALA A 465 13.55 -0.44 4.52
CA ALA A 465 14.07 0.87 4.09
C ALA A 465 15.57 0.86 3.73
N PRO A 466 16.46 0.15 4.45
CA PRO A 466 17.86 0.02 4.03
C PRO A 466 18.03 -0.62 2.64
N LEU A 467 17.21 -1.63 2.31
CA LEU A 467 17.22 -2.28 1.00
C LEU A 467 16.69 -1.36 -0.10
N GLN A 468 15.67 -0.54 0.21
CA GLN A 468 15.15 0.45 -0.73
C GLN A 468 16.21 1.51 -1.09
N LEU A 469 16.92 2.02 -0.07
CA LEU A 469 18.02 2.98 -0.25
C LEU A 469 19.18 2.38 -1.05
N LYS A 470 19.55 1.14 -0.73
CA LYS A 470 20.59 0.40 -1.45
C LYS A 470 20.21 0.15 -2.91
N GLY A 471 18.99 -0.34 -3.17
CA GLY A 471 18.50 -0.59 -4.52
C GLY A 471 18.49 0.68 -5.37
N PHE A 472 18.04 1.81 -4.80
CA PHE A 472 18.15 3.10 -5.49
C PHE A 472 19.61 3.44 -5.83
N TYR A 473 20.54 3.28 -4.88
CA TYR A 473 21.94 3.59 -5.17
C TYR A 473 22.51 2.67 -6.25
N GLU A 474 22.23 1.37 -6.21
CA GLU A 474 22.65 0.40 -7.23
C GLU A 474 22.19 0.84 -8.64
N GLU A 475 20.98 1.36 -8.78
CA GLU A 475 20.39 1.90 -10.04
C GLU A 475 21.23 3.05 -10.63
N VAL A 476 21.80 3.92 -9.78
CA VAL A 476 22.56 5.12 -10.20
C VAL A 476 24.06 5.02 -9.96
N SER A 477 24.55 3.89 -9.44
CA SER A 477 25.94 3.72 -8.96
C SER A 477 26.97 3.64 -10.09
N SER A 478 26.55 3.22 -11.28
CA SER A 478 27.46 2.79 -12.35
C SER A 478 27.11 3.46 -13.67
N PRO A 479 27.41 4.76 -13.84
CA PRO A 479 27.23 5.43 -15.13
C PRO A 479 28.17 4.84 -16.19
N LEU A 480 27.66 4.65 -17.40
CA LEU A 480 28.38 4.11 -18.55
C LEU A 480 28.65 5.17 -19.61
N LEU A 481 27.72 6.11 -19.79
CA LEU A 481 27.82 7.26 -20.70
C LEU A 481 27.24 8.50 -20.04
N SER A 482 27.75 9.68 -20.39
CA SER A 482 27.15 10.98 -20.07
C SER A 482 26.80 11.78 -21.32
N ASP A 483 25.83 12.68 -21.20
CA ASP A 483 25.36 13.58 -22.27
C ASP A 483 25.03 12.84 -23.58
N VAL A 484 24.18 11.81 -23.49
CA VAL A 484 23.76 10.94 -24.59
C VAL A 484 22.73 11.68 -25.46
N GLN A 485 23.08 11.94 -26.71
CA GLN A 485 22.28 12.66 -27.69
C GLN A 485 21.96 11.77 -28.89
N PHE A 486 20.69 11.72 -29.26
CA PHE A 486 20.20 11.02 -30.43
C PHE A 486 19.82 12.02 -31.50
N HIS A 487 20.43 11.88 -32.67
CA HIS A 487 20.09 12.65 -33.86
C HIS A 487 19.34 11.78 -34.85
N TYR A 488 18.20 12.28 -35.30
CA TYR A 488 17.33 11.69 -36.31
C TYR A 488 17.14 12.70 -37.46
N PRO A 489 16.74 12.27 -38.66
CA PRO A 489 16.59 13.19 -39.79
C PRO A 489 15.41 14.16 -39.58
N ASP A 490 15.71 15.46 -39.49
CA ASP A 490 14.73 16.52 -39.16
C ASP A 490 13.53 16.58 -40.12
N ASN A 491 13.74 16.28 -41.40
CA ASN A 491 12.67 16.34 -42.41
C ASN A 491 11.70 15.15 -42.32
N THR A 492 12.13 14.05 -41.69
CA THR A 492 11.39 12.78 -41.66
C THR A 492 10.59 12.60 -40.38
N VAL A 493 11.00 13.20 -39.25
CA VAL A 493 10.34 13.04 -37.94
C VAL A 493 9.44 14.25 -37.61
N ASN A 494 8.14 14.02 -37.42
CA ASN A 494 7.14 15.03 -37.06
C ASN A 494 7.11 15.31 -35.55
N SER A 495 7.17 14.23 -34.78
CA SER A 495 7.03 14.25 -33.33
C SER A 495 8.05 13.29 -32.75
N LEU A 496 8.79 13.73 -31.74
CA LEU A 496 9.87 13.00 -31.12
C LEU A 496 9.78 13.18 -29.60
N THR A 497 9.95 12.10 -28.86
CA THR A 497 10.15 12.17 -27.40
C THR A 497 11.53 12.74 -27.08
N ARG A 498 11.87 12.87 -25.80
CA ARG A 498 13.21 13.23 -25.35
C ARG A 498 14.30 12.44 -26.09
N SER A 499 15.23 13.16 -26.70
CA SER A 499 16.37 12.61 -27.45
C SER A 499 17.72 12.98 -26.82
N HIS A 500 17.74 13.66 -25.67
CA HIS A 500 18.96 14.01 -24.96
C HIS A 500 18.88 13.60 -23.49
N PHE A 501 19.76 12.69 -23.06
CA PHE A 501 19.77 12.09 -21.73
C PHE A 501 21.10 12.38 -21.02
N LYS A 502 21.05 12.79 -19.75
CA LYS A 502 22.26 13.20 -19.04
C LYS A 502 23.20 12.03 -18.77
N GLN A 503 22.66 10.85 -18.52
CA GLN A 503 23.40 9.64 -18.17
C GLN A 503 22.70 8.39 -18.71
N LEU A 504 23.50 7.37 -19.04
CA LEU A 504 23.07 5.98 -19.16
C LEU A 504 23.75 5.18 -18.04
N PHE A 505 22.98 4.47 -17.22
CA PHE A 505 23.50 3.65 -16.13
C PHE A 505 23.58 2.18 -16.54
N ASN A 506 24.49 1.45 -15.89
CA ASN A 506 24.58 0.02 -16.08
C ASN A 506 23.29 -0.66 -15.62
N GLY A 507 22.75 -1.54 -16.44
CA GLY A 507 21.49 -2.22 -16.15
C GLY A 507 20.23 -1.40 -16.45
N SER A 508 20.34 -0.15 -16.89
CA SER A 508 19.21 0.64 -17.41
C SER A 508 19.10 0.57 -18.93
N GLU A 509 18.14 1.28 -19.52
CA GLU A 509 17.96 1.43 -20.97
C GLU A 509 17.40 2.82 -21.28
N ILE A 510 17.82 3.41 -22.40
CA ILE A 510 17.22 4.63 -22.95
C ILE A 510 16.23 4.23 -24.05
N MET A 511 15.07 4.88 -24.06
CA MET A 511 14.06 4.72 -25.10
C MET A 511 13.72 6.06 -25.72
N VAL A 512 13.70 6.10 -27.06
CA VAL A 512 13.23 7.26 -27.82
C VAL A 512 12.16 6.80 -28.79
N ALA A 513 11.04 7.51 -28.84
CA ALA A 513 9.97 7.23 -29.77
C ALA A 513 9.66 8.44 -30.64
N GLY A 514 9.13 8.20 -31.84
CA GLY A 514 8.70 9.27 -32.71
C GLY A 514 7.69 8.85 -33.76
N ARG A 515 7.17 9.86 -34.47
CA ARG A 515 6.23 9.72 -35.58
C ARG A 515 6.85 10.31 -36.84
N LEU A 516 6.74 9.59 -37.94
CA LEU A 516 7.30 9.94 -39.25
C LEU A 516 6.30 10.73 -40.12
N ASN A 517 6.82 11.60 -41.02
CA ASN A 517 6.04 12.42 -41.95
C ASN A 517 5.61 11.67 -43.22
N ASP A 518 6.52 10.89 -43.81
CA ASP A 518 6.30 10.12 -45.05
C ASP A 518 6.96 8.74 -44.92
N LEU A 519 6.20 7.68 -45.24
CA LEU A 519 6.66 6.29 -45.21
C LEU A 519 7.58 5.95 -46.40
N ASN A 520 7.67 6.83 -47.40
CA ASN A 520 8.45 6.59 -48.62
C ASN A 520 9.96 6.90 -48.46
N GLU A 521 10.39 7.53 -47.36
CA GLU A 521 11.82 7.88 -47.10
C GLU A 521 12.50 7.01 -46.03
N ILE A 522 11.84 5.95 -45.54
CA ILE A 522 12.34 5.17 -44.39
C ILE A 522 13.62 4.37 -44.74
N ASP A 523 13.82 4.02 -46.02
CA ASP A 523 15.00 3.26 -46.47
C ASP A 523 16.35 3.97 -46.22
N ASN A 524 16.33 5.27 -45.86
CA ASN A 524 17.52 6.06 -45.51
C ASN A 524 17.43 6.69 -44.09
N PHE A 525 16.71 6.08 -43.15
CA PHE A 525 16.59 6.61 -41.80
C PHE A 525 17.90 6.46 -41.01
N ALA A 526 18.79 7.44 -41.18
CA ALA A 526 20.10 7.50 -40.53
C ALA A 526 19.96 7.95 -39.07
N ILE A 527 20.68 7.27 -38.18
CA ILE A 527 20.66 7.51 -36.74
C ILE A 527 22.09 7.74 -36.30
N GLU A 528 22.31 8.79 -35.53
CA GLU A 528 23.58 9.06 -34.89
C GLU A 528 23.37 9.21 -33.37
N VAL A 529 24.19 8.48 -32.60
CA VAL A 529 24.20 8.56 -31.14
C VAL A 529 25.55 9.10 -30.70
N PHE A 530 25.55 10.24 -30.03
CA PHE A 530 26.74 10.89 -29.47
C PHE A 530 26.66 10.87 -27.96
N ALA A 531 27.76 10.58 -27.28
CA ALA A 531 27.87 10.65 -25.84
C ALA A 531 29.33 10.86 -25.40
N GLN A 532 29.54 11.08 -24.12
CA GLN A 532 30.87 11.05 -23.50
C GLN A 532 31.05 9.74 -22.72
N GLY A 533 32.08 8.98 -23.07
CA GLY A 533 32.48 7.76 -22.37
C GLY A 533 33.64 8.00 -21.40
N PHE A 534 34.21 6.92 -20.88
CA PHE A 534 35.30 6.98 -19.90
C PHE A 534 36.56 7.70 -20.42
N GLU A 535 37.12 7.24 -21.54
CA GLU A 535 38.37 7.81 -22.09
C GLU A 535 38.12 8.78 -23.25
N ASN A 536 37.14 8.49 -24.11
CA ASN A 536 36.89 9.22 -25.36
C ASN A 536 35.40 9.53 -25.53
N ASN A 537 35.12 10.43 -26.48
CA ASN A 537 33.76 10.59 -27.01
C ASN A 537 33.28 9.26 -27.59
N PHE A 538 32.03 8.94 -27.31
CA PHE A 538 31.33 7.78 -27.80
C PHE A 538 30.44 8.22 -28.97
N GLU A 539 30.65 7.62 -30.14
CA GLU A 539 29.89 7.93 -31.34
C GLU A 539 29.52 6.63 -32.04
N LEU A 540 28.23 6.47 -32.34
CA LEU A 540 27.73 5.38 -33.15
C LEU A 540 26.86 5.94 -34.25
N LYS A 541 27.03 5.39 -35.46
CA LYS A 541 26.21 5.69 -36.63
C LYS A 541 25.61 4.41 -37.16
N GLY A 542 24.35 4.47 -37.54
CA GLY A 542 23.68 3.35 -38.16
C GLY A 542 22.50 3.80 -39.00
N GLN A 543 21.84 2.83 -39.62
CA GLN A 543 20.65 3.04 -40.42
C GLN A 543 19.57 2.09 -39.90
N ALA A 544 18.35 2.59 -39.78
CA ALA A 544 17.22 1.71 -39.50
C ALA A 544 17.02 0.75 -40.67
N ASN A 545 16.77 -0.52 -40.37
CA ASN A 545 16.38 -1.49 -41.38
C ASN A 545 14.85 -1.49 -41.49
N THR A 546 14.32 -1.13 -42.66
CA THR A 546 12.89 -1.18 -42.99
C THR A 546 12.44 -2.62 -43.22
N GLN A 547 12.43 -3.43 -42.17
CA GLN A 547 11.81 -4.74 -42.27
C GLN A 547 10.29 -4.57 -42.29
N LYS A 548 9.62 -5.25 -43.22
CA LYS A 548 8.15 -5.24 -43.27
C LYS A 548 7.61 -5.82 -41.96
N TRP A 549 6.46 -5.32 -41.51
CA TRP A 549 5.76 -5.84 -40.31
C TRP A 549 5.69 -7.36 -40.32
N GLU A 550 5.24 -7.98 -41.41
CA GLU A 550 5.16 -9.44 -41.61
C GLU A 550 6.50 -10.17 -41.42
N THR A 551 7.64 -9.47 -41.59
CA THR A 551 8.99 -9.99 -41.42
C THR A 551 9.50 -9.80 -39.98
N ILE A 552 9.21 -8.65 -39.35
CA ILE A 552 9.57 -8.38 -37.95
C ILE A 552 8.67 -9.19 -37.00
N PHE A 553 7.43 -9.44 -37.41
CA PHE A 553 6.33 -9.95 -36.59
C PHE A 553 5.55 -11.04 -37.35
N PRO A 554 6.16 -12.20 -37.63
CA PRO A 554 5.51 -13.27 -38.40
C PRO A 554 4.42 -14.00 -37.61
N ASP A 555 4.36 -13.81 -36.30
CA ASP A 555 3.49 -14.55 -35.38
C ASP A 555 2.53 -13.62 -34.64
N GLU A 556 1.42 -13.28 -35.30
CA GLU A 556 0.39 -12.37 -34.78
C GLU A 556 -0.19 -12.80 -33.43
N GLU A 557 -0.07 -14.09 -33.05
CA GLU A 557 -0.53 -14.61 -31.76
C GLU A 557 0.21 -13.97 -30.56
N TYR A 558 1.49 -13.60 -30.71
CA TYR A 558 2.33 -13.05 -29.63
C TYR A 558 2.29 -11.51 -29.55
N ILE A 559 1.47 -10.88 -30.40
CA ILE A 559 1.51 -9.44 -30.64
C ILE A 559 0.09 -8.88 -30.53
N PHE A 560 -0.02 -7.60 -30.17
CA PHE A 560 -1.29 -6.90 -30.08
C PHE A 560 -1.27 -5.60 -30.89
N GLY A 561 -2.17 -5.52 -31.88
CA GLY A 561 -2.44 -4.30 -32.65
C GLY A 561 -1.20 -3.51 -33.10
N ASP A 562 -1.33 -2.19 -33.13
CA ASP A 562 -0.28 -1.23 -33.48
C ASP A 562 0.54 -0.82 -32.23
N PHE A 563 1.22 -1.77 -31.59
CA PHE A 563 1.91 -1.52 -30.32
C PHE A 563 2.93 -0.37 -30.39
N THR A 564 3.60 -0.15 -31.53
CA THR A 564 4.59 0.94 -31.70
C THR A 564 3.95 2.32 -31.62
N GLU A 565 2.77 2.51 -32.20
CA GLU A 565 2.00 3.75 -32.07
C GLU A 565 1.56 3.97 -30.62
N ARG A 566 1.07 2.91 -29.97
CA ARG A 566 0.63 2.98 -28.56
C ARG A 566 1.79 3.24 -27.62
N LEU A 567 2.97 2.68 -27.88
CA LEU A 567 4.19 2.91 -27.12
C LEU A 567 4.71 4.34 -27.30
N TRP A 568 4.70 4.87 -28.54
CA TRP A 568 4.97 6.30 -28.78
C TRP A 568 4.00 7.19 -28.00
N ALA A 569 2.71 6.88 -28.03
CA ALA A 569 1.70 7.64 -27.29
C ALA A 569 1.92 7.57 -25.78
N TYR A 570 2.23 6.38 -25.25
CA TYR A 570 2.55 6.16 -23.84
C TYR A 570 3.72 7.03 -23.39
N LEU A 571 4.86 6.95 -24.10
CA LEU A 571 6.06 7.73 -23.80
C LEU A 571 5.83 9.25 -23.93
N THR A 572 5.11 9.67 -24.98
CA THR A 572 4.78 11.08 -25.22
C THR A 572 3.89 11.63 -24.11
N ILE A 573 2.86 10.88 -23.67
CA ILE A 573 2.00 11.29 -22.56
C ILE A 573 2.81 11.42 -21.27
N GLN A 574 3.67 10.44 -20.94
CA GLN A 574 4.52 10.51 -19.75
C GLN A 574 5.42 11.76 -19.78
N GLU A 575 6.05 12.06 -20.92
CA GLU A 575 6.87 13.26 -21.07
C GLU A 575 6.07 14.56 -20.94
N LEU A 576 4.85 14.62 -21.48
CA LEU A 576 3.97 15.79 -21.36
C LEU A 576 3.49 15.99 -19.92
N LEU A 577 3.17 14.90 -19.21
CA LEU A 577 2.83 14.95 -17.79
C LEU A 577 4.03 15.43 -16.94
N ASP A 578 5.25 15.03 -17.28
CA ASP A 578 6.46 15.55 -16.64
C ASP A 578 6.74 17.03 -16.98
N LYS A 579 6.39 17.47 -18.19
CA LYS A 579 6.50 18.88 -18.62
C LYS A 579 5.48 19.77 -17.95
N LYS A 580 4.29 19.28 -17.60
CA LYS A 580 3.27 20.03 -16.84
C LYS A 580 3.82 20.63 -15.54
N ASP A 581 4.79 19.98 -14.92
CA ASP A 581 5.40 20.45 -13.67
C ASP A 581 6.53 21.48 -13.92
N LYS A 582 7.00 21.61 -15.16
CA LYS A 582 8.13 22.46 -15.59
C LYS A 582 7.68 23.57 -16.56
N GLY A 583 8.51 24.59 -16.74
CA GLY A 583 8.28 25.62 -17.76
C GLY A 583 7.30 26.73 -17.37
N THR A 584 7.02 27.59 -18.35
CA THR A 584 6.11 28.74 -18.24
C THR A 584 4.64 28.30 -18.15
N PRO A 585 3.73 29.15 -17.63
CA PRO A 585 2.30 28.81 -17.58
C PRO A 585 1.69 28.40 -18.93
N GLU A 586 2.17 28.99 -20.03
CA GLU A 586 1.74 28.66 -21.39
C GLU A 586 2.22 27.28 -21.83
N GLU A 587 3.50 26.95 -21.62
CA GLU A 587 4.05 25.62 -21.91
C GLU A 587 3.35 24.53 -21.10
N LYS A 588 3.02 24.83 -19.82
CA LYS A 588 2.25 23.93 -18.95
C LYS A 588 0.84 23.69 -19.46
N GLY A 589 0.16 24.74 -19.93
CA GLY A 589 -1.16 24.65 -20.56
C GLY A 589 -1.14 23.78 -21.80
N ASN A 590 -0.26 24.09 -22.76
CA ASN A 590 -0.11 23.35 -24.01
C ASN A 590 0.24 21.87 -23.77
N ALA A 591 1.14 21.58 -22.82
CA ALA A 591 1.50 20.21 -22.48
C ALA A 591 0.32 19.44 -21.86
N THR A 592 -0.47 20.10 -21.02
CA THR A 592 -1.66 19.50 -20.40
C THR A 592 -2.74 19.18 -21.43
N ASP A 593 -3.02 20.10 -22.35
CA ASP A 593 -4.03 19.92 -23.39
C ASP A 593 -3.66 18.79 -24.36
N GLU A 594 -2.38 18.73 -24.77
CA GLU A 594 -1.89 17.66 -25.65
C GLU A 594 -1.88 16.30 -24.96
N ALA A 595 -1.47 16.24 -23.69
CA ALA A 595 -1.53 15.02 -22.89
C ALA A 595 -2.97 14.51 -22.75
N LEU A 596 -3.93 15.40 -22.48
CA LEU A 596 -5.35 15.06 -22.43
C LEU A 596 -5.85 14.54 -23.78
N ARG A 597 -5.52 15.23 -24.88
CA ARG A 597 -5.93 14.84 -26.24
C ARG A 597 -5.42 13.45 -26.61
N LEU A 598 -4.14 13.15 -26.34
CA LEU A 598 -3.56 11.83 -26.60
C LEU A 598 -4.18 10.77 -25.67
N SER A 599 -4.37 11.08 -24.38
CA SER A 599 -5.00 10.16 -23.42
C SER A 599 -6.39 9.73 -23.87
N LEU A 600 -7.21 10.68 -24.36
CA LEU A 600 -8.53 10.40 -24.92
C LEU A 600 -8.45 9.61 -26.24
N LYS A 601 -7.52 9.97 -27.15
CA LYS A 601 -7.36 9.27 -28.45
C LYS A 601 -7.03 7.79 -28.27
N TYR A 602 -6.18 7.45 -27.31
CA TYR A 602 -5.70 6.08 -27.08
C TYR A 602 -6.43 5.34 -25.96
N ASN A 603 -7.47 5.95 -25.38
CA ASN A 603 -8.24 5.45 -24.24
C ASN A 603 -7.38 5.15 -23.00
N PHE A 604 -6.32 5.91 -22.76
CA PHE A 604 -5.52 5.75 -21.54
C PHE A 604 -6.18 6.45 -20.35
N VAL A 605 -6.36 5.74 -19.25
CA VAL A 605 -6.67 6.33 -17.93
C VAL A 605 -5.38 6.88 -17.33
N THR A 606 -5.26 8.20 -17.32
CA THR A 606 -4.08 8.96 -16.87
C THR A 606 -4.48 9.95 -15.78
N PRO A 607 -3.56 10.73 -15.18
CA PRO A 607 -3.95 11.72 -14.18
C PRO A 607 -4.93 12.80 -14.69
N LEU A 608 -5.14 12.91 -16.02
CA LEU A 608 -6.04 13.86 -16.68
C LEU A 608 -7.37 13.24 -17.16
N THR A 609 -7.49 11.91 -17.15
CA THR A 609 -8.63 11.18 -17.68
C THR A 609 -9.14 10.13 -16.71
N SER A 610 -10.41 9.78 -16.85
CA SER A 610 -11.07 8.77 -16.03
C SER A 610 -11.96 7.89 -16.91
N MET A 611 -12.06 6.61 -16.60
CA MET A 611 -12.98 5.71 -17.31
C MET A 611 -14.32 5.63 -16.58
N VAL A 612 -15.41 5.81 -17.33
CA VAL A 612 -16.78 5.74 -16.81
C VAL A 612 -17.52 4.57 -17.44
N VAL A 613 -18.11 3.69 -16.63
CA VAL A 613 -18.92 2.56 -17.11
C VAL A 613 -20.36 2.77 -16.68
N THR A 614 -21.31 2.68 -17.58
CA THR A 614 -22.75 2.87 -17.29
C THR A 614 -23.53 1.60 -17.58
N LYS A 615 -24.32 1.12 -16.62
CA LYS A 615 -25.35 0.08 -16.84
C LYS A 615 -26.71 0.77 -17.11
N PRO A 616 -27.16 0.90 -18.37
CA PRO A 616 -28.52 1.36 -18.66
C PRO A 616 -29.55 0.27 -18.33
N GLU A 617 -30.31 0.42 -17.24
CA GLU A 617 -31.59 -0.28 -17.05
C GLU A 617 -32.71 0.70 -16.67
N ASP A 618 -33.91 0.41 -17.19
CA ASP A 618 -35.19 1.14 -17.21
C ASP A 618 -35.31 2.46 -16.41
N GLU A 619 -35.28 3.58 -17.16
CA GLU A 619 -35.74 4.98 -16.93
C GLU A 619 -35.74 5.61 -15.52
N THR A 620 -35.24 4.94 -14.48
CA THR A 620 -35.32 5.41 -13.10
C THR A 620 -34.03 5.20 -12.28
N LYS A 621 -33.09 4.32 -12.66
CA LYS A 621 -31.79 4.15 -11.98
C LYS A 621 -30.65 3.71 -12.95
N ASN A 622 -29.62 4.54 -13.15
CA ASN A 622 -28.43 4.23 -13.95
C ASN A 622 -27.21 3.94 -13.06
N ASP A 623 -26.76 2.71 -12.88
CA ASP A 623 -25.50 2.47 -12.13
C ASP A 623 -24.26 2.92 -12.91
N MET A 624 -23.31 3.59 -12.25
CA MET A 624 -22.17 4.23 -12.92
C MET A 624 -20.84 4.11 -12.17
N PHE A 625 -19.82 3.54 -12.82
CA PHE A 625 -18.51 3.22 -12.24
C PHE A 625 -17.41 4.15 -12.75
N ILE A 626 -16.42 4.51 -11.90
CA ILE A 626 -15.29 5.37 -12.28
C ILE A 626 -13.93 4.77 -11.94
N ALA A 627 -12.99 4.88 -12.88
CA ALA A 627 -11.59 4.55 -12.69
C ALA A 627 -10.68 5.73 -12.98
N ASP A 628 -9.88 6.12 -11.99
CA ASP A 628 -8.94 7.26 -12.01
C ASP A 628 -7.49 6.78 -11.91
N LYS A 629 -6.54 7.57 -12.44
CA LYS A 629 -5.12 7.45 -12.12
C LYS A 629 -4.73 8.45 -11.02
N LEU A 630 -3.99 7.99 -10.01
CA LEU A 630 -3.52 8.82 -8.90
C LEU A 630 -2.09 9.31 -9.11
N THR A 631 -1.79 10.56 -8.75
CA THR A 631 -0.43 11.10 -8.65
C THR A 631 0.30 10.63 -7.39
N GLU A 632 1.64 10.74 -7.32
CA GLU A 632 2.39 10.36 -6.10
C GLU A 632 2.06 11.25 -4.89
N GLU A 633 1.73 12.53 -5.10
CA GLU A 633 1.20 13.36 -4.02
C GLU A 633 -0.18 12.91 -3.55
N GLU A 634 -1.11 12.64 -4.48
CA GLU A 634 -2.43 12.11 -4.14
C GLU A 634 -2.31 10.74 -3.48
N ARG A 635 -1.33 9.89 -3.85
CA ARG A 635 -1.08 8.60 -3.20
C ARG A 635 -0.56 8.79 -1.77
N GLY A 636 0.37 9.73 -1.57
CA GLY A 636 0.85 10.12 -0.24
C GLY A 636 -0.27 10.72 0.61
N LYS A 637 -1.15 11.54 0.01
CA LYS A 637 -2.37 12.07 0.61
C LYS A 637 -3.37 10.95 0.89
N VAL A 638 -3.69 10.03 -0.01
CA VAL A 638 -4.62 8.90 0.23
C VAL A 638 -4.08 7.96 1.30
N GLN A 639 -2.76 7.75 1.41
CA GLN A 639 -2.15 7.11 2.58
C GLN A 639 -2.25 7.96 3.86
N LYS A 640 -2.12 9.29 3.75
CA LYS A 640 -2.46 10.30 4.78
C LYS A 640 -3.98 10.52 4.97
N TYR A 641 -4.87 9.83 4.25
CA TYR A 641 -6.32 10.03 4.29
C TYR A 641 -7.08 8.70 4.49
N GLY A 642 -6.37 7.57 4.46
CA GLY A 642 -6.57 6.44 5.38
C GLY A 642 -5.90 6.68 6.76
N TYR A 643 -5.46 7.92 6.99
CA TYR A 643 -4.82 8.52 8.15
C TYR A 643 -5.13 10.04 8.19
N THR A 644 -6.39 10.48 8.05
CA THR A 644 -6.66 11.93 7.95
C THR A 644 -6.46 12.70 9.25
N ALA A 645 -5.30 13.33 9.39
CA ALA A 645 -5.16 14.61 10.07
C ALA A 645 -5.41 15.74 9.05
N ILE A 646 -6.41 16.57 9.34
CA ILE A 646 -6.74 17.77 8.58
C ILE A 646 -5.66 18.83 8.85
N ALA A 647 -4.89 19.22 7.85
CA ALA A 647 -4.00 20.38 7.92
C ALA A 647 -4.79 21.66 7.63
N ALA A 648 -4.85 22.52 8.64
CA ALA A 648 -5.44 23.85 8.59
C ALA A 648 -4.60 24.81 7.74
N SER A 649 -5.27 25.57 6.86
CA SER A 649 -4.76 26.85 6.37
C SER A 649 -5.09 27.94 7.41
N TYR A 650 -4.08 28.54 8.03
CA TYR A 650 -4.24 29.74 8.84
C TYR A 650 -4.13 31.00 7.95
N PRO A 651 -5.08 31.94 8.01
CA PRO A 651 -4.75 33.33 8.19
C PRO A 651 -4.54 33.58 9.69
N MET A 652 -3.44 34.26 9.97
CA MET A 652 -3.01 34.75 11.26
C MET A 652 -4.11 35.60 11.92
N TYR A 653 -4.63 35.21 13.09
CA TYR A 653 -4.95 36.04 14.28
C TYR A 653 -5.59 35.17 15.39
N SER A 654 -4.86 35.02 16.50
CA SER A 654 -5.26 34.69 17.89
C SER A 654 -6.44 33.71 18.18
N ALA A 655 -6.07 32.54 18.76
CA ALA A 655 -6.72 31.66 19.77
C ALA A 655 -8.22 31.84 20.17
N PRO A 656 -8.95 30.76 20.58
CA PRO A 656 -8.43 29.60 21.34
C PRO A 656 -8.86 28.20 20.88
N ILE A 657 -8.05 27.23 21.34
CA ILE A 657 -8.28 25.79 21.34
C ILE A 657 -9.40 25.47 22.35
N TYR A 658 -10.44 24.76 21.94
CA TYR A 658 -11.47 24.26 22.85
C TYR A 658 -11.38 22.74 22.98
N TYR A 659 -10.88 22.29 24.13
CA TYR A 659 -10.96 20.92 24.61
C TYR A 659 -12.41 20.61 25.01
N VAL A 660 -12.95 19.47 24.55
CA VAL A 660 -14.08 18.85 25.23
C VAL A 660 -13.49 18.00 26.35
N ASP A 661 -13.95 18.25 27.56
CA ASP A 661 -13.58 17.51 28.76
C ASP A 661 -14.13 16.06 28.67
N GLY A 662 -13.30 15.08 29.01
CA GLY A 662 -13.67 13.66 29.19
C GLY A 662 -13.40 12.72 28.02
N ASP A 663 -12.36 11.89 28.15
CA ASP A 663 -12.20 10.68 27.32
C ASP A 663 -13.47 9.84 27.46
N PRO A 664 -14.20 9.52 26.38
CA PRO A 664 -15.43 8.77 26.51
C PRO A 664 -15.13 7.35 27.00
N HIS A 665 -16.02 6.78 27.82
CA HIS A 665 -15.87 5.38 28.25
C HIS A 665 -15.81 4.42 27.06
N PHE A 666 -16.56 4.73 26.01
CA PHE A 666 -16.66 3.90 24.81
C PHE A 666 -16.61 4.75 23.55
N ILE A 667 -15.80 4.28 22.60
CA ILE A 667 -15.78 4.73 21.21
C ILE A 667 -16.10 3.49 20.38
N ILE A 668 -17.21 3.52 19.66
CA ILE A 668 -17.64 2.48 18.74
C ILE A 668 -17.37 3.00 17.33
N GLU A 669 -16.41 2.39 16.66
CA GLU A 669 -16.15 2.63 15.24
C GLU A 669 -17.15 1.85 14.38
N LEU A 670 -17.62 2.50 13.32
CA LEU A 670 -18.55 1.90 12.37
C LEU A 670 -17.87 1.96 10.98
N PRO A 671 -17.12 0.90 10.62
CA PRO A 671 -16.25 0.88 9.44
C PRO A 671 -16.98 1.15 8.12
N ASP A 672 -18.25 0.76 8.04
CA ASP A 672 -19.07 0.86 6.84
C ASP A 672 -19.54 2.30 6.56
N GLN A 673 -19.54 3.18 7.57
CA GLN A 673 -20.00 4.57 7.45
C GLN A 673 -18.90 5.62 7.63
N ASN A 674 -17.66 5.20 7.94
CA ASN A 674 -16.53 6.09 8.23
C ASN A 674 -16.86 7.14 9.32
N ASP A 675 -17.62 6.73 10.33
CA ASP A 675 -18.04 7.57 11.46
C ASP A 675 -17.93 6.80 12.78
N ALA A 676 -17.99 7.50 13.91
CA ALA A 676 -17.87 6.92 15.25
C ALA A 676 -18.98 7.38 16.20
N LEU A 677 -19.42 6.47 17.06
CA LEU A 677 -20.34 6.75 18.17
C LEU A 677 -19.56 6.76 19.48
N CYS A 678 -19.83 7.72 20.35
CA CYS A 678 -19.15 7.84 21.63
C CYS A 678 -20.13 8.13 22.76
N PHE A 679 -19.97 7.47 23.89
CA PHE A 679 -20.81 7.71 25.06
C PHE A 679 -20.10 7.36 26.37
N ASN A 680 -20.55 7.99 27.44
CA ASN A 680 -20.13 7.70 28.81
C ASN A 680 -21.16 6.82 29.51
N ILE A 681 -20.73 6.08 30.53
CA ILE A 681 -21.62 5.46 31.50
C ILE A 681 -21.17 5.91 32.88
N ASP A 682 -21.75 7.01 33.34
CA ASP A 682 -21.46 7.57 34.65
C ASP A 682 -22.40 6.95 35.69
N ASP A 683 -21.85 6.15 36.61
CA ASP A 683 -22.53 5.60 37.78
C ASP A 683 -21.61 5.73 39.01
N LYS A 684 -22.04 5.35 40.21
CA LYS A 684 -21.23 5.41 41.43
C LYS A 684 -19.92 4.63 41.27
N PRO A 685 -18.79 5.15 41.75
CA PRO A 685 -17.53 4.41 41.79
C PRO A 685 -17.70 3.04 42.46
N GLY A 686 -17.08 2.02 41.88
CA GLY A 686 -17.17 0.64 42.34
C GLY A 686 -18.26 -0.17 41.63
N THR A 687 -19.11 0.45 40.82
CA THR A 687 -20.09 -0.25 39.97
C THR A 687 -19.38 -1.12 38.95
N ILE A 688 -19.91 -2.33 38.72
CA ILE A 688 -19.32 -3.30 37.80
C ILE A 688 -20.30 -3.52 36.67
N PHE A 689 -19.86 -3.27 35.45
CA PHE A 689 -20.67 -3.45 34.25
C PHE A 689 -20.22 -4.65 33.45
N ASN A 690 -21.18 -5.37 32.87
CA ASN A 690 -20.91 -6.36 31.83
C ASN A 690 -20.70 -5.67 30.48
N LEU A 691 -19.48 -5.78 29.96
CA LEU A 691 -19.10 -5.14 28.70
C LEU A 691 -19.33 -6.07 27.52
N VAL A 692 -18.93 -7.32 27.67
CA VAL A 692 -19.05 -8.36 26.65
C VAL A 692 -19.45 -9.66 27.32
N ARG A 693 -20.44 -10.34 26.76
CA ARG A 693 -20.87 -11.68 27.14
C ARG A 693 -21.25 -12.44 25.88
N ASP A 694 -20.50 -13.49 25.59
CA ASP A 694 -20.80 -14.40 24.50
C ASP A 694 -20.96 -15.82 25.05
N PRO A 695 -22.20 -16.32 25.17
CA PRO A 695 -22.48 -17.66 25.68
C PRO A 695 -21.90 -18.78 24.82
N LEU A 696 -21.77 -18.57 23.51
CA LEU A 696 -21.32 -19.61 22.58
C LEU A 696 -19.80 -19.78 22.62
N THR A 697 -19.04 -18.70 22.71
CA THR A 697 -17.58 -18.79 22.94
C THR A 697 -17.26 -19.04 24.41
N GLY A 698 -18.14 -18.62 25.33
CA GLY A 698 -17.92 -18.68 26.77
C GLY A 698 -17.04 -17.55 27.29
N ILE A 699 -16.98 -16.43 26.57
CA ILE A 699 -16.19 -15.25 26.93
C ILE A 699 -17.07 -14.26 27.69
N VAL A 700 -16.56 -13.77 28.83
CA VAL A 700 -17.22 -12.75 29.64
C VAL A 700 -16.20 -11.69 30.05
N VAL A 701 -16.54 -10.42 29.82
CA VAL A 701 -15.73 -9.26 30.22
C VAL A 701 -16.57 -8.33 31.06
N ASN A 702 -16.10 -8.06 32.29
CA ASN A 702 -16.72 -7.12 33.21
C ASN A 702 -15.72 -6.02 33.58
N GLY A 703 -16.18 -4.77 33.65
CA GLY A 703 -15.38 -3.60 34.04
C GLY A 703 -15.91 -2.95 35.32
N GLN A 704 -15.03 -2.67 36.28
CA GLN A 704 -15.36 -1.93 37.50
C GLN A 704 -14.94 -0.47 37.36
N THR A 705 -15.88 0.44 37.65
CA THR A 705 -15.62 1.87 37.65
C THR A 705 -14.88 2.32 38.91
N ILE A 706 -14.07 3.37 38.76
CA ILE A 706 -13.44 4.18 39.80
C ILE A 706 -13.80 5.63 39.50
N GLY A 707 -13.71 6.53 40.47
CA GLY A 707 -13.90 7.96 40.21
C GLY A 707 -12.68 8.78 40.57
N ASP A 708 -12.78 10.09 40.42
CA ASP A 708 -11.69 11.02 40.71
C ASP A 708 -11.21 10.97 42.18
N LYS A 709 -9.93 11.29 42.42
CA LYS A 709 -9.31 11.37 43.76
C LYS A 709 -9.96 12.44 44.64
N LYS A 710 -10.46 13.53 44.05
CA LYS A 710 -11.14 14.64 44.74
C LYS A 710 -12.24 15.20 43.85
N VAL A 711 -13.45 15.31 44.40
CA VAL A 711 -14.58 15.97 43.74
C VAL A 711 -14.63 17.43 44.19
N ILE A 712 -14.65 18.37 43.25
CA ILE A 712 -14.87 19.79 43.54
C ILE A 712 -16.35 19.96 43.94
N PRO A 713 -16.67 20.59 45.09
CA PRO A 713 -18.06 20.80 45.49
C PRO A 713 -18.83 21.56 44.40
N GLY A 714 -19.88 20.94 43.85
CA GLY A 714 -20.71 21.52 42.77
C GLY A 714 -20.46 20.95 41.37
N ASN A 715 -19.39 20.18 41.14
CA ASN A 715 -19.14 19.52 39.86
C ASN A 715 -19.65 18.07 39.84
N LYS A 716 -20.04 17.58 38.65
CA LYS A 716 -20.39 16.17 38.41
C LYS A 716 -19.15 15.30 38.60
N MET A 717 -19.27 14.18 39.31
CA MET A 717 -18.18 13.23 39.51
C MET A 717 -18.00 12.39 38.24
N HIS A 718 -16.82 12.44 37.63
CA HIS A 718 -16.46 11.58 36.51
C HIS A 718 -16.03 10.20 37.02
N THR A 719 -16.41 9.18 36.26
CA THR A 719 -15.92 7.82 36.49
C THR A 719 -15.04 7.37 35.34
N TYR A 720 -14.26 6.32 35.56
CA TYR A 720 -13.37 5.65 34.60
C TYR A 720 -13.30 4.17 34.96
N PHE A 721 -12.84 3.29 34.08
CA PHE A 721 -12.59 1.90 34.46
C PHE A 721 -11.27 1.75 35.20
N GLY A 722 -11.30 1.17 36.39
CA GLY A 722 -10.10 0.91 37.20
C GLY A 722 -9.69 -0.55 37.23
N ARG A 723 -10.62 -1.46 36.92
CA ARG A 723 -10.37 -2.91 36.88
C ARG A 723 -11.21 -3.60 35.81
N PHE A 724 -10.65 -4.64 35.21
CA PHE A 724 -11.35 -5.57 34.34
C PHE A 724 -11.23 -7.01 34.84
N GLY A 725 -12.31 -7.77 34.68
CA GLY A 725 -12.37 -9.21 34.86
C GLY A 725 -12.69 -9.85 33.50
N ILE A 726 -11.75 -10.62 32.96
CA ILE A 726 -11.93 -11.35 31.69
C ILE A 726 -11.95 -12.84 32.01
N ILE A 727 -12.99 -13.53 31.57
CA ILE A 727 -13.24 -14.95 31.82
C ILE A 727 -13.36 -15.68 30.49
N HIS A 728 -12.76 -16.86 30.41
CA HIS A 728 -13.15 -17.87 29.43
C HIS A 728 -13.67 -19.10 30.17
N GLU A 729 -14.99 -19.26 30.22
CA GLU A 729 -15.68 -20.25 31.06
C GLU A 729 -15.28 -21.68 30.69
N LYS A 730 -15.24 -21.99 29.39
CA LYS A 730 -14.89 -23.33 28.87
C LYS A 730 -13.47 -23.77 29.19
N PHE A 731 -12.51 -22.84 29.28
CA PHE A 731 -11.10 -23.14 29.54
C PHE A 731 -10.66 -22.85 30.97
N GLY A 732 -11.55 -22.34 31.82
CA GLY A 732 -11.26 -22.01 33.21
C GLY A 732 -10.21 -20.91 33.36
N ILE A 733 -10.17 -19.97 32.40
CA ILE A 733 -9.25 -18.82 32.41
C ILE A 733 -9.93 -17.67 33.15
N ARG A 734 -9.21 -17.03 34.06
CA ARG A 734 -9.62 -15.81 34.76
C ARG A 734 -8.47 -14.82 34.80
N LEU A 735 -8.71 -13.63 34.25
CA LEU A 735 -7.76 -12.54 34.23
C LEU A 735 -8.35 -11.35 34.99
N MET A 736 -7.64 -10.88 36.01
CA MET A 736 -7.92 -9.61 36.69
C MET A 736 -6.90 -8.58 36.25
N VAL A 737 -7.35 -7.49 35.65
CA VAL A 737 -6.48 -6.37 35.26
C VAL A 737 -6.85 -5.18 36.12
N SER A 738 -5.87 -4.57 36.78
CA SER A 738 -6.04 -3.33 37.54
C SER A 738 -4.96 -2.34 37.14
N THR A 739 -5.09 -1.08 37.54
CA THR A 739 -4.05 -0.06 37.29
C THR A 739 -2.70 -0.34 37.95
N LYS A 740 -2.62 -1.32 38.86
CA LYS A 740 -1.40 -1.67 39.59
C LYS A 740 -0.78 -2.98 39.14
N GLU A 741 -1.61 -3.98 38.91
CA GLU A 741 -1.18 -5.35 38.65
C GLU A 741 -2.17 -6.11 37.77
N ILE A 742 -1.64 -7.16 37.14
CA ILE A 742 -2.36 -8.09 36.27
C ILE A 742 -2.24 -9.49 36.89
N LEU A 743 -3.35 -10.10 37.26
CA LEU A 743 -3.41 -11.45 37.82
C LEU A 743 -4.06 -12.40 36.81
N VAL A 744 -3.37 -13.49 36.52
CA VAL A 744 -3.80 -14.53 35.58
C VAL A 744 -4.01 -15.82 36.35
N SER A 745 -5.11 -16.51 36.10
CA SER A 745 -5.39 -17.83 36.66
C SER A 745 -5.91 -18.75 35.56
N GLU A 746 -5.22 -19.86 35.29
CA GLU A 746 -5.66 -20.92 34.37
C GLU A 746 -5.61 -22.27 35.10
N LYS A 747 -6.75 -22.96 35.20
CA LYS A 747 -6.88 -24.29 35.83
C LYS A 747 -6.23 -24.40 37.23
N GLY A 748 -6.28 -23.33 38.02
CA GLY A 748 -5.76 -23.28 39.40
C GLY A 748 -4.31 -22.84 39.55
N LYS A 749 -3.56 -22.63 38.46
CA LYS A 749 -2.24 -22.01 38.49
C LYS A 749 -2.37 -20.50 38.34
N GLN A 750 -1.70 -19.75 39.21
CA GLN A 750 -1.73 -18.28 39.20
C GLN A 750 -0.38 -17.68 38.78
N ALA A 751 -0.44 -16.62 37.98
CA ALA A 751 0.70 -15.79 37.63
C ALA A 751 0.35 -14.31 37.84
N LYS A 752 1.36 -13.53 38.25
CA LYS A 752 1.22 -12.10 38.55
C LYS A 752 2.21 -11.31 37.71
N PHE A 753 1.73 -10.25 37.06
CA PHE A 753 2.52 -9.32 36.26
C PHE A 753 2.31 -7.89 36.76
N PHE A 754 3.33 -7.05 36.59
CA PHE A 754 3.26 -5.62 36.88
C PHE A 754 3.38 -4.83 35.58
N TRP A 755 2.76 -3.64 35.54
CA TRP A 755 2.87 -2.73 34.40
C TRP A 755 4.29 -2.22 34.18
N THR A 756 5.18 -2.29 35.17
CA THR A 756 6.59 -1.89 35.05
C THR A 756 7.43 -2.86 34.21
N ASP A 757 6.89 -4.03 33.90
CA ASP A 757 7.59 -5.12 33.25
C ASP A 757 7.16 -5.22 31.77
N THR A 758 8.04 -5.74 30.92
CA THR A 758 7.67 -6.24 29.59
C THR A 758 7.66 -7.75 29.64
N ALA A 759 6.52 -8.37 29.36
CA ALA A 759 6.34 -9.81 29.48
C ALA A 759 5.54 -10.33 28.29
N THR A 760 5.89 -11.52 27.82
CA THR A 760 5.10 -12.25 26.82
C THR A 760 4.93 -13.67 27.29
N VAL A 761 3.68 -14.10 27.45
CA VAL A 761 3.30 -15.46 27.79
C VAL A 761 2.57 -16.02 26.58
N LYS A 762 3.10 -17.10 26.01
CA LYS A 762 2.39 -17.87 24.99
C LYS A 762 1.87 -19.15 25.59
N GLY A 763 0.58 -19.40 25.41
CA GLY A 763 -0.12 -20.53 26.01
C GLY A 763 -1.06 -21.19 25.00
N PRO A 764 -1.42 -22.46 25.21
CA PRO A 764 -2.28 -23.19 24.27
C PRO A 764 -3.69 -22.58 24.15
N ASN A 765 -4.18 -21.91 25.21
CA ASN A 765 -5.52 -21.32 25.24
C ASN A 765 -5.51 -19.79 25.43
N MET A 766 -4.36 -19.19 25.71
CA MET A 766 -4.24 -17.76 25.96
C MET A 766 -2.81 -17.27 25.75
N ASP A 767 -2.69 -16.19 24.98
CA ASP A 767 -1.47 -15.41 24.85
C ASP A 767 -1.65 -14.06 25.55
N LEU A 768 -0.63 -13.65 26.30
CA LEU A 768 -0.59 -12.35 26.98
C LEU A 768 0.68 -11.61 26.59
N GLN A 769 0.55 -10.34 26.22
CA GLN A 769 1.67 -9.45 25.98
C GLN A 769 1.50 -8.18 26.83
N VAL A 770 2.38 -8.00 27.81
CA VAL A 770 2.47 -6.78 28.62
C VAL A 770 3.59 -5.93 28.03
N VAL A 771 3.24 -4.71 27.62
CA VAL A 771 4.19 -3.67 27.21
C VAL A 771 4.36 -2.70 28.37
N LYS A 772 5.61 -2.54 28.82
CA LYS A 772 5.95 -1.71 29.97
C LYS A 772 5.26 -0.34 29.91
N ASP A 773 4.59 -0.01 31.01
CA ASP A 773 3.94 1.26 31.31
C ASP A 773 2.91 1.72 30.27
N ARG A 774 2.42 0.79 29.43
CA ARG A 774 1.63 1.13 28.23
C ARG A 774 0.35 0.29 28.11
N SER A 775 0.47 -1.00 27.83
CA SER A 775 -0.69 -1.80 27.43
C SER A 775 -0.52 -3.29 27.72
N LEU A 776 -1.67 -3.97 27.82
CA LEU A 776 -1.81 -5.41 27.92
C LEU A 776 -2.65 -5.88 26.73
N THR A 777 -2.09 -6.77 25.92
CA THR A 777 -2.83 -7.47 24.87
C THR A 777 -3.14 -8.89 25.34
N VAL A 778 -4.42 -9.27 25.26
CA VAL A 778 -4.94 -10.57 25.65
C VAL A 778 -5.51 -11.25 24.43
N THR A 779 -4.97 -12.40 24.02
CA THR A 779 -5.52 -13.20 22.93
C THR A 779 -6.02 -14.51 23.51
N LEU A 780 -7.31 -14.81 23.35
CA LEU A 780 -7.90 -16.06 23.85
C LEU A 780 -8.01 -17.07 22.69
N ARG A 781 -7.27 -18.19 22.81
CA ARG A 781 -7.24 -19.35 21.87
C ARG A 781 -7.15 -18.96 20.38
N ASN A 782 -6.31 -17.97 20.06
CA ASN A 782 -6.15 -17.41 18.70
C ASN A 782 -7.47 -16.99 18.04
N SER A 783 -8.50 -16.68 18.84
CA SER A 783 -9.81 -16.25 18.38
C SER A 783 -9.97 -14.76 18.71
N VAL A 784 -10.35 -14.40 19.93
CA VAL A 784 -10.65 -13.00 20.26
C VAL A 784 -9.46 -12.32 20.92
N LYS A 785 -9.17 -11.09 20.46
CA LYS A 785 -8.09 -10.25 20.97
C LYS A 785 -8.62 -8.97 21.63
N PHE A 786 -8.17 -8.71 22.85
CA PHE A 786 -8.44 -7.50 23.62
C PHE A 786 -7.16 -6.69 23.84
N LEU A 787 -7.30 -5.37 23.80
CA LEU A 787 -6.26 -4.41 24.17
C LEU A 787 -6.74 -3.60 25.38
N ILE A 788 -6.00 -3.70 26.48
CA ILE A 788 -6.21 -2.88 27.68
C ILE A 788 -5.07 -1.88 27.77
N ILE A 789 -5.39 -0.59 27.87
CA ILE A 789 -4.41 0.50 27.91
C ILE A 789 -4.37 1.07 29.33
N LEU A 790 -3.16 1.31 29.86
CA LEU A 790 -2.97 2.00 31.13
C LEU A 790 -2.76 3.50 30.88
N HIS A 791 -3.70 4.32 31.33
CA HIS A 791 -3.55 5.77 31.32
C HIS A 791 -2.89 6.21 32.62
N LYS A 792 -1.62 6.62 32.54
CA LYS A 792 -0.86 7.10 33.70
C LYS A 792 -1.11 8.58 33.93
N VAL A 793 -1.68 8.89 35.08
CA VAL A 793 -1.81 10.25 35.57
C VAL A 793 -0.58 10.62 36.39
N TRP A 794 -0.10 11.85 36.26
CA TRP A 794 1.02 12.34 37.07
C TRP A 794 0.78 12.08 38.57
N GLN A 795 1.76 11.50 39.28
CA GLN A 795 1.56 10.97 40.64
C GLN A 795 0.99 12.00 41.64
N LYS A 796 1.34 13.28 41.50
CA LYS A 796 0.87 14.38 42.36
C LYS A 796 -0.37 15.11 41.82
N HIS A 797 -1.03 14.57 40.79
CA HIS A 797 -2.19 15.21 40.20
C HIS A 797 -3.32 15.32 41.24
N PRO A 798 -3.90 16.52 41.45
CA PRO A 798 -4.81 16.79 42.55
C PRO A 798 -6.20 16.15 42.39
N TYR A 799 -6.62 15.85 41.15
CA TYR A 799 -7.99 15.40 40.83
C TYR A 799 -8.05 13.98 40.24
N HIS A 800 -7.33 13.67 39.17
CA HIS A 800 -7.36 12.33 38.54
C HIS A 800 -6.41 11.29 39.14
N GLN A 801 -6.69 10.01 38.88
CA GLN A 801 -5.85 8.84 39.16
C GLN A 801 -5.70 7.98 37.91
N ASP A 802 -4.72 7.08 37.90
CA ASP A 802 -4.55 6.11 36.81
C ASP A 802 -5.86 5.35 36.56
N TYR A 803 -6.17 5.11 35.29
CA TYR A 803 -7.34 4.36 34.84
C TYR A 803 -6.98 3.49 33.63
N LEU A 804 -7.93 2.65 33.21
CA LEU A 804 -7.76 1.69 32.14
C LEU A 804 -8.74 1.96 31.00
N GLY A 805 -8.24 1.92 29.76
CA GLY A 805 -9.05 1.83 28.55
C GLY A 805 -9.22 0.38 28.12
N PHE A 806 -10.38 0.01 27.57
CA PHE A 806 -10.64 -1.34 27.05
C PHE A 806 -11.10 -1.28 25.60
N TYR A 807 -10.43 -2.06 24.75
CA TYR A 807 -10.66 -2.09 23.32
C TYR A 807 -10.68 -3.53 22.81
N THR A 808 -11.57 -3.81 21.87
CA THR A 808 -11.67 -5.11 21.19
C THR A 808 -11.03 -4.96 19.81
N LEU A 809 -10.04 -5.80 19.49
CA LEU A 809 -9.30 -5.70 18.21
C LEU A 809 -9.88 -6.58 17.11
N ASP A 810 -10.55 -7.68 17.46
CA ASP A 810 -11.10 -8.65 16.51
C ASP A 810 -12.58 -8.96 16.84
N SER A 811 -13.46 -7.96 16.70
CA SER A 811 -14.88 -8.08 17.08
C SER A 811 -15.68 -9.08 16.23
N HIS A 812 -15.28 -9.31 14.97
CA HIS A 812 -15.92 -10.24 14.04
C HIS A 812 -15.81 -11.72 14.44
N LEU A 813 -14.96 -12.06 15.42
CA LEU A 813 -14.73 -13.43 15.88
C LEU A 813 -15.63 -13.84 17.06
N PHE A 814 -16.52 -12.94 17.51
CA PHE A 814 -17.58 -13.26 18.46
C PHE A 814 -18.77 -13.93 17.77
N SER A 815 -19.51 -14.75 18.52
CA SER A 815 -20.73 -15.37 17.98
C SER A 815 -21.83 -14.33 17.74
N SER A 816 -22.83 -14.66 16.92
CA SER A 816 -24.03 -13.82 16.70
C SER A 816 -24.83 -13.54 17.98
N ASN A 817 -24.57 -14.28 19.07
CA ASN A 817 -25.25 -14.14 20.36
C ASN A 817 -24.44 -13.30 21.37
N VAL A 818 -23.35 -12.66 20.93
CA VAL A 818 -22.59 -11.75 21.77
C VAL A 818 -23.45 -10.55 22.17
N HIS A 819 -23.39 -10.20 23.45
CA HIS A 819 -24.15 -9.10 24.03
C HIS A 819 -23.31 -8.37 25.08
N GLY A 820 -23.88 -7.34 25.70
CA GLY A 820 -23.26 -6.51 26.74
C GLY A 820 -23.25 -5.04 26.32
N LEU A 821 -22.68 -4.16 27.14
CA LEU A 821 -22.60 -2.74 26.80
C LEU A 821 -21.84 -2.45 25.50
N LEU A 822 -20.89 -3.31 25.14
CA LEU A 822 -20.16 -3.22 23.87
C LEU A 822 -20.53 -4.35 22.92
N GLY A 823 -20.75 -5.55 23.45
CA GLY A 823 -20.99 -6.75 22.63
C GLY A 823 -22.15 -6.62 21.65
N GLN A 824 -23.21 -5.88 22.04
CA GLN A 824 -24.40 -5.66 21.19
C GLN A 824 -24.13 -4.90 19.88
N PHE A 825 -22.93 -4.33 19.71
CA PHE A 825 -22.54 -3.56 18.53
C PHE A 825 -21.51 -4.29 17.63
N TYR A 826 -21.07 -5.50 18.01
CA TYR A 826 -19.98 -6.19 17.31
C TYR A 826 -20.37 -6.83 15.97
N HIS A 827 -21.68 -6.91 15.67
CA HIS A 827 -22.21 -7.37 14.38
C HIS A 827 -22.84 -6.24 13.57
N GLY A 828 -22.43 -4.99 13.84
CA GLY A 828 -22.91 -3.81 13.15
C GLY A 828 -24.05 -3.10 13.89
N LEU A 829 -24.24 -1.82 13.54
CA LEU A 829 -25.30 -0.97 14.04
C LEU A 829 -25.73 -0.03 12.91
N GLU A 830 -26.98 -0.12 12.51
CA GLU A 830 -27.58 0.79 11.53
C GLU A 830 -28.16 2.01 12.22
N PHE A 831 -27.78 3.20 11.76
CA PHE A 831 -28.36 4.47 12.18
C PHE A 831 -28.30 5.49 11.03
N GLU A 832 -29.18 6.48 11.09
CA GLU A 832 -29.18 7.64 10.20
C GLU A 832 -29.06 8.91 11.03
N VAL A 833 -28.40 9.95 10.51
CA VAL A 833 -28.26 11.24 11.20
C VAL A 833 -28.77 12.36 10.30
N SER A 834 -29.63 13.20 10.86
CA SER A 834 -30.17 14.38 10.18
C SER A 834 -29.08 15.43 9.89
N GLU A 835 -29.41 16.44 9.10
CA GLU A 835 -28.55 17.61 8.99
C GLU A 835 -28.28 18.23 10.38
N PRO A 836 -27.03 18.62 10.69
CA PRO A 836 -26.71 19.21 11.98
C PRO A 836 -27.32 20.61 12.15
N PHE A 837 -27.83 20.90 13.35
CA PHE A 837 -28.37 22.19 13.75
C PHE A 837 -27.59 22.78 14.94
N PRO A 838 -27.68 24.10 15.19
CA PRO A 838 -26.96 24.73 16.30
C PRO A 838 -27.34 24.12 17.65
N GLY A 839 -26.36 23.55 18.34
CA GLY A 839 -26.51 23.00 19.69
C GLY A 839 -26.34 24.05 20.79
N LYS A 840 -26.34 23.60 22.05
CA LYS A 840 -26.12 24.50 23.23
C LYS A 840 -24.75 25.19 23.21
N ASP A 841 -23.75 24.53 22.63
CA ASP A 841 -22.44 25.10 22.37
C ASP A 841 -22.39 25.47 20.87
N PRO A 842 -22.19 26.75 20.51
CA PRO A 842 -22.15 27.17 19.10
C PRO A 842 -21.10 26.44 18.26
N ASN A 843 -20.09 25.86 18.90
CA ASN A 843 -19.00 25.13 18.25
C ASN A 843 -19.21 23.60 18.24
N LYS A 844 -20.34 23.11 18.77
CA LYS A 844 -20.71 21.68 18.78
C LYS A 844 -22.15 21.53 18.27
N PRO A 845 -22.32 21.30 16.96
CA PRO A 845 -23.66 21.16 16.40
C PRO A 845 -24.33 19.89 16.93
N ASP A 846 -25.62 19.99 17.18
CA ASP A 846 -26.48 18.86 17.52
C ASP A 846 -27.11 18.30 16.24
N ALA A 847 -27.50 17.04 16.25
CA ALA A 847 -28.25 16.38 15.16
C ALA A 847 -29.26 15.38 15.74
N ILE A 848 -30.27 15.01 14.95
CA ILE A 848 -31.19 13.93 15.29
C ILE A 848 -30.65 12.65 14.66
N MET A 849 -30.35 11.67 15.51
CA MET A 849 -29.95 10.33 15.13
C MET A 849 -31.14 9.38 15.23
N PHE A 850 -31.44 8.68 14.15
CA PHE A 850 -32.41 7.59 14.10
C PHE A 850 -31.65 6.27 14.23
N VAL A 851 -31.81 5.57 15.36
CA VAL A 851 -31.11 4.32 15.65
C VAL A 851 -32.04 3.38 16.40
N LYS A 852 -32.12 2.10 15.99
CA LYS A 852 -32.98 1.09 16.63
C LYS A 852 -34.43 1.58 16.87
N GLU A 853 -35.05 2.23 15.89
CA GLU A 853 -36.39 2.83 15.99
C GLU A 853 -36.55 3.98 17.01
N HIS A 854 -35.45 4.52 17.53
CA HIS A 854 -35.43 5.66 18.44
C HIS A 854 -34.84 6.91 17.77
N GLU A 855 -35.38 8.08 18.12
CA GLU A 855 -34.81 9.39 17.79
C GLU A 855 -33.99 9.91 18.99
N LEU A 856 -32.70 10.14 18.77
CA LEU A 856 -31.77 10.64 19.77
C LEU A 856 -31.18 11.97 19.32
N VAL A 857 -31.12 12.95 20.23
CA VAL A 857 -30.30 14.14 19.99
C VAL A 857 -28.85 13.79 20.31
N VAL A 858 -27.98 13.90 19.31
CA VAL A 858 -26.55 13.64 19.43
C VAL A 858 -25.75 14.91 19.14
N THR A 859 -24.57 15.04 19.74
CA THR A 859 -23.71 16.22 19.54
C THR A 859 -22.44 15.83 18.81
N ARG A 860 -22.06 16.56 17.76
CA ARG A 860 -20.79 16.32 17.05
C ARG A 860 -19.63 16.87 17.86
N GLY A 861 -18.60 16.06 18.08
CA GLY A 861 -17.39 16.49 18.77
C GLY A 861 -16.17 15.65 18.42
N TRP A 862 -15.00 16.12 18.85
CA TRP A 862 -13.75 15.37 18.75
C TRP A 862 -13.47 14.69 20.08
N GLN A 863 -13.14 13.39 20.04
CA GLN A 863 -12.74 12.60 21.20
C GLN A 863 -11.36 12.00 21.00
N LYS A 864 -10.69 11.62 22.09
CA LYS A 864 -9.38 10.98 22.02
C LYS A 864 -9.52 9.47 22.00
N ASP A 865 -8.94 8.84 20.98
CA ASP A 865 -8.74 7.40 20.94
C ASP A 865 -7.26 7.06 21.09
N PHE A 866 -6.95 6.16 22.02
CA PHE A 866 -5.59 5.83 22.41
C PHE A 866 -5.11 4.49 21.85
N ARG A 867 -5.92 3.80 21.02
CA ARG A 867 -5.55 2.51 20.40
C ARG A 867 -4.24 2.57 19.62
N GLN A 868 -4.03 3.62 18.84
CA GLN A 868 -2.83 3.80 18.01
C GLN A 868 -1.75 4.63 18.71
N ASP A 869 -2.11 5.82 19.23
CA ASP A 869 -1.22 6.70 20.01
C ASP A 869 -1.65 6.76 21.49
N VAL A 870 -1.05 5.88 22.29
CA VAL A 870 -1.30 5.80 23.75
C VAL A 870 -0.86 7.06 24.50
N LYS A 871 0.06 7.86 23.95
CA LYS A 871 0.66 9.01 24.66
C LYS A 871 -0.13 10.29 24.42
N ASN A 872 -0.54 10.56 23.18
CA ASN A 872 -1.21 11.82 22.84
C ASN A 872 -2.73 11.64 22.61
N GLY A 873 -3.17 10.44 22.24
CA GLY A 873 -4.51 10.14 21.75
C GLY A 873 -4.73 10.72 20.34
N GLU A 874 -5.27 9.92 19.44
CA GLU A 874 -5.72 10.38 18.12
C GLU A 874 -7.08 11.08 18.27
N LYS A 875 -7.29 12.19 17.56
CA LYS A 875 -8.58 12.89 17.59
C LYS A 875 -9.53 12.23 16.60
N VAL A 876 -10.53 11.53 17.11
CA VAL A 876 -11.58 10.89 16.32
C VAL A 876 -12.84 11.74 16.39
N PRO A 877 -13.44 12.14 15.26
CA PRO A 877 -14.72 12.83 15.27
C PRO A 877 -15.81 11.80 15.58
N CYS A 878 -16.68 12.08 16.56
CA CYS A 878 -17.76 11.18 16.93
C CYS A 878 -19.06 11.91 17.24
N TRP A 879 -20.16 11.19 17.09
CA TRP A 879 -21.46 11.59 17.61
C TRP A 879 -21.56 11.17 19.06
N PHE A 880 -21.65 12.16 19.95
CA PHE A 880 -21.76 11.92 21.38
C PHE A 880 -23.22 11.64 21.76
N ILE A 881 -23.48 10.44 22.29
CA ILE A 881 -24.79 10.03 22.78
C ILE A 881 -24.89 10.40 24.26
N HIS A 882 -25.86 11.25 24.57
CA HIS A 882 -26.10 11.73 25.93
C HIS A 882 -26.80 10.66 26.80
N ASN A 883 -27.01 10.98 28.08
CA ASN A 883 -27.83 10.17 29.00
C ASN A 883 -27.37 8.71 29.14
N ASN A 884 -26.08 8.48 29.37
CA ASN A 884 -25.50 7.15 29.58
C ASN A 884 -25.79 6.14 28.43
N GLY A 885 -25.88 6.62 27.18
CA GLY A 885 -26.16 5.78 26.02
C GLY A 885 -27.62 5.32 25.91
N THR A 886 -28.55 5.96 26.63
CA THR A 886 -29.98 5.60 26.59
C THR A 886 -30.53 5.74 25.17
N GLY A 887 -31.25 4.72 24.69
CA GLY A 887 -31.81 4.63 23.34
C GLY A 887 -30.83 4.11 22.28
N LEU A 888 -29.53 4.13 22.55
CA LEU A 888 -28.53 3.39 21.77
C LEU A 888 -28.40 1.94 22.26
N LEU A 889 -28.44 1.75 23.58
CA LEU A 889 -28.42 0.44 24.23
C LEU A 889 -29.78 -0.27 24.09
N ASP A 890 -29.79 -1.61 23.97
CA ASP A 890 -31.02 -2.44 23.95
C ASP A 890 -31.85 -2.38 25.25
N GLY A 891 -31.35 -1.67 26.28
CA GLY A 891 -31.99 -1.44 27.57
C GLY A 891 -31.42 -0.18 28.23
N VAL A 892 -31.45 -0.10 29.55
CA VAL A 892 -30.77 0.98 30.29
C VAL A 892 -29.43 0.50 30.84
N HIS A 893 -28.47 1.40 31.04
CA HIS A 893 -27.14 1.05 31.54
C HIS A 893 -27.15 0.23 32.85
N THR A 894 -28.18 0.38 33.70
CA THR A 894 -28.35 -0.38 34.95
C THR A 894 -28.62 -1.86 34.73
N ASP A 895 -29.16 -2.25 33.57
CA ASP A 895 -29.45 -3.65 33.22
C ASP A 895 -28.16 -4.47 33.04
N TYR A 896 -27.04 -3.78 32.83
CA TYR A 896 -25.73 -4.37 32.62
C TYR A 896 -24.89 -4.42 33.91
N ILE A 897 -25.45 -4.06 35.06
CA ILE A 897 -24.73 -4.07 36.34
C ILE A 897 -24.64 -5.50 36.91
N VAL A 898 -23.44 -5.93 37.27
CA VAL A 898 -23.16 -7.24 37.88
C VAL A 898 -22.63 -7.12 39.31
N SER A 899 -22.85 -8.16 40.11
CA SER A 899 -22.42 -8.21 41.52
C SER A 899 -20.91 -8.45 41.73
N GLY A 900 -20.16 -8.80 40.67
CA GLY A 900 -18.73 -9.07 40.78
C GLY A 900 -18.02 -9.18 39.44
N LEU A 901 -16.70 -8.91 39.43
CA LEU A 901 -15.85 -8.96 38.23
C LEU A 901 -15.83 -10.32 37.52
N PHE A 902 -16.07 -11.40 38.27
CA PHE A 902 -16.09 -12.77 37.73
C PHE A 902 -17.48 -13.43 37.82
N LYS A 903 -18.54 -12.62 37.81
CA LYS A 903 -19.92 -13.08 37.83
C LYS A 903 -20.56 -12.80 36.47
N THR A 904 -21.46 -13.67 36.06
CA THR A 904 -22.35 -13.43 34.90
C THR A 904 -23.64 -12.78 35.37
N ILE A 905 -24.27 -12.00 34.49
CA ILE A 905 -25.67 -11.56 34.63
C ILE A 905 -26.59 -12.78 34.68
#